data_AF-A0A9N7Z0S9-F1
#
_entry.id   AF-A0A9N7Z0S9-F1
#
_cell.length_a   1.000
_cell.length_b   1.000
_cell.length_c   1.000
_cell.angle_alpha   90.00
_cell.angle_beta   90.00
_cell.angle_gamma   90.00
#
_symmetry.space_group_name_H-M   'P 1'
#
loop_
_entity.id
_entity.type
_entity.pdbx_description
1 polymer ?
#
loop_
_entity_poly.entity_id
_entity_poly.type
_entity_poly.pdbx_seq_one_letter_code
_entity_poly.pdbx_strand_id
1 'polypeptide(L)'
;MSVSSAASGAVPCRFANYFAVCGIDTETGLEPDELSALYQWLEADRQGRDQYTAATGENSEQSPLKRKFKSKVLAHYPKNIEWNPFDQDAVNMLCMPKGLSFLTQADPRDPQFHSFIITREDGSRTYGFVHTFYEEVTSPQICSAMQTLHEMHNAEHVSTNHHSSSSSSSSSIDSLTSSLDEADSPPFSSILPSSRAAGGYDSSRDTLYVSKALCLVTTMPFMYACRNFLSQLHRAVTAATAPPLPLESYIHNILYEVPLPAPGRTLKFHGVYEPIVCQRPGLEELPLADFPLSEAFSLLGVENLVQVFTCNLLEMQILLCSRDYQRLMTVAEGITTLLFPFQWQHVYVPILPASLLHFLDAPVPYLMGLQSKECTDRSTLELPQEANLCFVDIDNHYIELPEDLPQFPNKTELIQELSEVLLSFGISANIGATPKRTRTCSPRKPSTFNRECKTVTLQQLEDDGRNGNLAGEELTMLELLQGNATLERLHALTERTGVTVARVDALRASVKAQGIDRQRAAEEDELRNAKLNVQLREVFASRFTTMFADYEGFVIQSAPDLESWLTNREQMHNFDKASFLSDQPEPYLPFLSHFIETQMFATFIDNKIMSQWEEKEPLLRVFDARINKARLYNVRAPSLRSSNYQRCSILRESAQAIEQRLMKIDHIAIHPHLLDMKFGQGKYEQGFFPKLQADVLNTGLINSKWFHRTASAQRRKDHNTHQTEHLNADNDLKEKYMQEARSLGKNLRLAKLADLSPAVIAQTNWKFVEGLLKECRMKTKRMLVEKMGREAVELGHGEANITGLEENTLIASLCDLLERIWSHGLQVKQGKSALWSLLLHYQAREEKLEEQHTESSLSRVPERKKPDCSISMPSLCVSLLQDMSHIQSMSEIKTDVGRARAWVRLSLEKKLLSQHLKQLLSRQALTKKLYKRYAFLRCEEEKEQFLFYLLSLNAVDYFCFTSVFTTI
;
A
#
# COMPACT_ATOMS: atom_id res chain seq x y z
N MET A 1 -9.62 -23.59 -1.38
CA MET A 1 -10.89 -22.93 -0.99
C MET A 1 -11.64 -22.65 -2.27
N SER A 2 -12.71 -23.39 -2.50
CA SER A 2 -13.54 -23.35 -3.71
C SER A 2 -14.50 -22.16 -3.61
N VAL A 3 -14.26 -21.13 -4.42
CA VAL A 3 -15.22 -20.04 -4.60
C VAL A 3 -16.20 -20.49 -5.68
N SER A 4 -17.39 -20.91 -5.24
CA SER A 4 -18.54 -21.06 -6.12
C SER A 4 -18.84 -19.71 -6.77
N SER A 5 -18.60 -19.60 -8.07
CA SER A 5 -19.02 -18.48 -8.91
C SER A 5 -20.54 -18.50 -9.08
N ALA A 6 -21.25 -18.12 -8.01
CA ALA A 6 -22.63 -17.71 -8.12
C ALA A 6 -22.66 -16.43 -8.98
N ALA A 7 -23.38 -16.50 -10.09
CA ALA A 7 -23.58 -15.42 -11.05
C ALA A 7 -23.94 -14.10 -10.34
N SER A 8 -22.93 -13.24 -10.17
CA SER A 8 -23.08 -11.88 -9.68
C SER A 8 -23.81 -11.06 -10.75
N GLY A 9 -24.98 -10.52 -10.40
CA GLY A 9 -25.64 -9.51 -11.22
C GLY A 9 -24.68 -8.32 -11.43
N ALA A 10 -24.48 -7.91 -12.69
CA ALA A 10 -23.52 -6.87 -13.05
C ALA A 10 -23.66 -5.63 -12.16
N VAL A 11 -22.63 -5.39 -11.34
CA VAL A 11 -22.46 -4.20 -10.51
C VAL A 11 -22.54 -2.96 -11.39
N PRO A 12 -23.22 -1.86 -10.99
CA PRO A 12 -23.29 -0.65 -11.80
C PRO A 12 -21.88 -0.10 -12.10
N CYS A 13 -21.47 -0.08 -13.37
CA CYS A 13 -20.15 0.39 -13.80
C CYS A 13 -20.04 1.93 -13.74
N ARG A 14 -20.00 2.49 -12.53
CA ARG A 14 -19.79 3.91 -12.26
C ARG A 14 -18.31 4.25 -12.31
N PHE A 15 -17.98 5.46 -12.78
CA PHE A 15 -16.60 5.93 -12.84
C PHE A 15 -15.95 6.04 -11.46
N ALA A 16 -16.64 6.69 -10.52
CA ALA A 16 -16.23 6.81 -9.14
C ALA A 16 -17.21 6.11 -8.19
N ASN A 17 -16.66 5.53 -7.13
CA ASN A 17 -17.40 4.89 -6.05
C ASN A 17 -17.75 5.90 -4.97
N TYR A 18 -16.75 6.65 -4.49
CA TYR A 18 -16.93 7.59 -3.39
C TYR A 18 -16.24 8.90 -3.67
N PHE A 19 -16.82 9.97 -3.14
CA PHE A 19 -16.19 11.27 -2.96
C PHE A 19 -16.15 11.56 -1.46
N ALA A 20 -14.99 11.92 -0.93
CA ALA A 20 -14.79 12.24 0.48
C ALA A 20 -14.05 13.56 0.67
N VAL A 21 -14.34 14.23 1.79
CA VAL A 21 -13.68 15.46 2.22
C VAL A 21 -13.10 15.21 3.60
N CYS A 22 -11.79 15.37 3.76
CA CYS A 22 -11.08 15.21 5.02
C CYS A 22 -10.51 16.55 5.48
N GLY A 23 -10.46 16.80 6.78
CA GLY A 23 -9.95 18.06 7.32
C GLY A 23 -10.17 18.20 8.82
N ILE A 24 -10.10 19.46 9.28
CA ILE A 24 -10.33 19.80 10.69
C ILE A 24 -11.81 19.77 11.03
N ASP A 25 -12.13 19.11 12.14
CA ASP A 25 -13.45 19.13 12.75
C ASP A 25 -13.50 20.26 13.78
N THR A 26 -14.25 21.32 13.45
CA THR A 26 -14.39 22.49 14.32
C THR A 26 -15.14 22.18 15.62
N GLU A 27 -15.89 21.07 15.69
CA GLU A 27 -16.65 20.69 16.88
C GLU A 27 -15.76 20.02 17.93
N THR A 28 -14.79 19.20 17.52
CA THR A 28 -13.84 18.56 18.45
C THR A 28 -12.58 19.37 18.74
N GLY A 29 -12.26 20.36 17.90
CA GLY A 29 -11.10 21.23 18.11
C GLY A 29 -9.77 20.55 17.75
N LEU A 30 -8.66 21.05 18.33
CA LEU A 30 -7.31 20.55 18.06
C LEU A 30 -6.98 19.37 18.99
N GLU A 31 -7.08 18.15 18.45
CA GLU A 31 -6.60 16.94 19.12
C GLU A 31 -5.17 16.62 18.64
N PRO A 32 -4.21 16.39 19.56
CA PRO A 32 -2.89 15.89 19.17
C PRO A 32 -3.05 14.50 18.53
N ASP A 33 -2.31 14.27 17.45
CA ASP A 33 -2.33 12.97 16.80
C ASP A 33 -1.54 11.95 17.65
N GLU A 34 -2.25 11.18 18.47
CA GLU A 34 -1.67 10.11 19.32
C GLU A 34 -0.88 9.09 18.50
N LEU A 35 -1.23 8.88 17.22
CA LEU A 35 -0.49 8.00 16.30
C LEU A 35 0.83 8.63 15.84
N SER A 36 0.90 9.96 15.73
CA SER A 36 2.18 10.67 15.53
C SER A 36 3.05 10.66 16.80
N ALA A 37 2.43 10.61 17.99
CA ALA A 37 3.16 10.41 19.24
C ALA A 37 3.69 8.96 19.36
N LEU A 38 2.90 7.96 18.95
CA LEU A 38 3.35 6.57 18.83
C LEU A 38 4.49 6.43 17.79
N TYR A 39 4.41 7.16 16.68
CA TYR A 39 5.46 7.23 15.66
C TYR A 39 6.78 7.79 16.22
N GLN A 40 6.73 8.93 16.92
CA GLN A 40 7.89 9.51 17.58
C GLN A 40 8.42 8.61 18.70
N TRP A 41 7.53 7.94 19.44
CA TRP A 41 7.90 6.98 20.47
C TRP A 41 8.62 5.76 19.88
N LEU A 42 8.10 5.18 18.79
CA LEU A 42 8.73 4.08 18.06
C LEU A 42 10.07 4.50 17.43
N GLU A 43 10.17 5.73 16.91
CA GLU A 43 11.43 6.28 16.40
C GLU A 43 12.47 6.51 17.52
N ALA A 44 12.03 6.97 18.70
CA ALA A 44 12.92 7.24 19.83
C ALA A 44 13.38 5.98 20.55
N ASP A 45 12.52 4.97 20.67
CA ASP A 45 12.87 3.63 21.15
C ASP A 45 13.94 3.00 20.25
N ARG A 46 13.79 3.16 18.92
CA ARG A 46 14.79 2.72 17.92
C ARG A 46 16.10 3.51 17.94
N GLN A 47 16.10 4.75 18.42
CA GLN A 47 17.30 5.57 18.58
C GLN A 47 18.00 5.37 19.95
N GLY A 48 17.49 4.47 20.81
CA GLY A 48 18.04 4.20 22.13
C GLY A 48 17.89 5.37 23.12
N ARG A 49 16.92 6.27 22.90
CA ARG A 49 16.59 7.37 23.83
C ARG A 49 15.63 6.87 24.91
N ASP A 50 15.66 7.50 26.10
CA ASP A 50 14.82 7.11 27.23
C ASP A 50 13.32 7.08 26.86
N GLN A 51 12.68 5.92 27.04
CA GLN A 51 11.30 5.60 26.63
C GLN A 51 10.21 6.48 27.28
N TYR A 52 10.54 7.17 28.38
CA TYR A 52 9.62 8.04 29.13
C TYR A 52 9.69 9.51 28.73
N THR A 53 10.75 9.98 28.07
CA THR A 53 10.89 11.37 27.60
C THR A 53 10.42 11.57 26.17
N ALA A 54 10.38 10.51 25.34
CA ALA A 54 10.03 10.62 23.93
C ALA A 54 8.53 10.70 23.61
N ALA A 55 7.69 9.90 24.27
CA ALA A 55 6.24 9.89 24.01
C ALA A 55 5.52 11.18 24.48
N THR A 56 6.08 11.86 25.47
CA THR A 56 5.49 13.07 26.07
C THR A 56 6.31 14.34 25.83
N GLY A 57 7.60 14.22 25.47
CA GLY A 57 8.52 15.36 25.38
C GLY A 57 8.88 15.85 23.97
N GLU A 58 8.94 14.99 22.94
CA GLU A 58 9.44 15.44 21.62
C GLU A 58 8.38 16.18 20.77
N ASN A 59 7.09 15.90 20.96
CA ASN A 59 6.03 16.76 20.44
C ASN A 59 6.10 18.18 21.03
N SER A 60 6.63 18.32 22.26
CA SER A 60 6.81 19.61 22.92
C SER A 60 8.04 20.37 22.45
N GLU A 61 9.04 19.75 21.84
CA GLU A 61 10.23 20.47 21.31
C GLU A 61 9.97 21.13 19.94
N GLN A 62 9.04 20.60 19.14
CA GLN A 62 8.68 21.20 17.84
C GLN A 62 7.65 22.32 18.00
N SER A 63 7.85 23.41 17.25
CA SER A 63 6.89 24.51 17.13
C SER A 63 5.49 23.96 16.79
N PRO A 64 4.41 24.45 17.43
CA PRO A 64 3.06 23.93 17.19
C PRO A 64 2.59 23.98 15.74
N LEU A 65 3.07 24.91 14.90
CA LEU A 65 2.80 24.91 13.45
C LEU A 65 3.41 23.69 12.73
N LYS A 66 4.50 23.13 13.27
CA LYS A 66 5.17 21.93 12.72
C LYS A 66 4.61 20.63 13.27
N ARG A 67 3.79 20.69 14.32
CA ARG A 67 3.09 19.54 14.91
C ARG A 67 1.98 19.06 13.97
N LYS A 68 1.68 17.78 14.07
CA LYS A 68 0.59 17.14 13.34
C LYS A 68 -0.61 16.97 14.27
N PHE A 69 -1.79 17.23 13.77
CA PHE A 69 -3.04 17.09 14.52
C PHE A 69 -3.95 16.07 13.84
N LYS A 70 -4.86 15.48 14.60
CA LYS A 70 -5.77 14.46 14.07
C LYS A 70 -6.73 15.06 13.03
N SER A 71 -6.81 14.44 11.85
CA SER A 71 -7.81 14.76 10.83
C SER A 71 -9.05 13.87 10.97
N LYS A 72 -10.16 14.29 10.36
CA LYS A 72 -11.37 13.46 10.22
C LYS A 72 -11.93 13.55 8.80
N VAL A 73 -12.68 12.51 8.40
CA VAL A 73 -13.58 12.59 7.24
C VAL A 73 -14.77 13.47 7.64
N LEU A 74 -14.85 14.66 7.06
CA LEU A 74 -15.90 15.65 7.30
C LEU A 74 -17.20 15.30 6.57
N ALA A 75 -17.07 14.72 5.38
CA ALA A 75 -18.19 14.27 4.57
C ALA A 75 -17.75 13.19 3.57
N HIS A 76 -18.64 12.25 3.26
CA HIS A 76 -18.46 11.30 2.17
C HIS A 76 -19.79 10.96 1.48
N TYR A 77 -19.72 10.67 0.18
CA TYR A 77 -20.87 10.39 -0.67
C TYR A 77 -20.56 9.30 -1.69
N PRO A 78 -21.50 8.37 -1.94
CA PRO A 78 -22.68 8.08 -1.12
C PRO A 78 -22.30 7.62 0.29
N LYS A 79 -23.27 7.59 1.21
CA LYS A 79 -23.06 7.09 2.58
C LYS A 79 -22.52 5.66 2.63
N ASN A 80 -23.03 4.79 1.76
CA ASN A 80 -22.57 3.42 1.66
C ASN A 80 -22.92 2.80 0.29
N ILE A 81 -22.12 1.83 -0.14
CA ILE A 81 -22.33 0.99 -1.32
C ILE A 81 -22.31 -0.47 -0.85
N GLU A 82 -23.38 -1.22 -1.10
CA GLU A 82 -23.59 -2.58 -0.56
C GLU A 82 -22.41 -3.54 -0.80
N TRP A 83 -21.82 -3.49 -2.00
CA TRP A 83 -20.72 -4.38 -2.39
C TRP A 83 -19.33 -3.83 -2.06
N ASN A 84 -19.23 -2.57 -1.60
CA ASN A 84 -17.98 -1.93 -1.21
C ASN A 84 -18.23 -0.93 -0.07
N PRO A 85 -18.32 -1.40 1.19
CA PRO A 85 -18.56 -0.52 2.33
C PRO A 85 -17.53 0.60 2.45
N PHE A 86 -17.97 1.78 2.89
CA PHE A 86 -17.04 2.90 3.10
C PHE A 86 -16.31 2.76 4.43
N ASP A 87 -14.99 2.66 4.36
CA ASP A 87 -14.09 2.64 5.50
C ASP A 87 -13.58 4.05 5.78
N GLN A 88 -14.14 4.67 6.82
CA GLN A 88 -13.83 6.06 7.17
C GLN A 88 -12.41 6.22 7.72
N ASP A 89 -11.93 5.24 8.47
CA ASP A 89 -10.64 5.32 9.17
C ASP A 89 -9.49 5.11 8.19
N ALA A 90 -9.55 4.09 7.32
CA ALA A 90 -8.53 3.88 6.29
C ALA A 90 -8.49 5.03 5.28
N VAL A 91 -9.66 5.52 4.83
CA VAL A 91 -9.71 6.66 3.90
C VAL A 91 -9.13 7.91 4.56
N ASN A 92 -9.46 8.22 5.82
CA ASN A 92 -8.87 9.36 6.52
C ASN A 92 -7.35 9.22 6.64
N MET A 93 -6.89 8.03 7.05
CA MET A 93 -5.48 7.72 7.24
C MET A 93 -4.68 7.84 5.94
N LEU A 94 -5.24 7.44 4.79
CA LEU A 94 -4.54 7.53 3.50
C LEU A 94 -4.72 8.89 2.80
N CYS A 95 -5.82 9.60 3.07
CA CYS A 95 -6.01 10.98 2.59
C CYS A 95 -5.08 11.96 3.30
N MET A 96 -4.87 11.77 4.61
CA MET A 96 -3.99 12.60 5.42
C MET A 96 -3.07 11.72 6.29
N PRO A 97 -2.07 11.04 5.72
CA PRO A 97 -1.23 10.10 6.49
C PRO A 97 -0.31 10.77 7.51
N LYS A 98 -0.22 12.10 7.47
CA LYS A 98 0.46 12.93 8.48
C LYS A 98 -0.53 13.80 9.29
N GLY A 99 -1.82 13.49 9.25
CA GLY A 99 -2.85 14.31 9.85
C GLY A 99 -2.90 15.73 9.25
N LEU A 100 -3.42 16.66 10.04
CA LEU A 100 -3.54 18.07 9.70
C LEU A 100 -2.19 18.78 9.83
N SER A 101 -1.95 19.70 8.88
CA SER A 101 -0.83 20.64 8.91
C SER A 101 -1.34 22.07 8.94
N PHE A 102 -0.64 22.93 9.68
CA PHE A 102 -0.96 24.34 9.83
C PHE A 102 0.13 25.19 9.21
N LEU A 103 -0.27 26.25 8.51
CA LEU A 103 0.62 27.19 7.84
C LEU A 103 0.18 28.63 8.15
N THR A 104 1.11 29.56 8.02
CA THR A 104 0.84 31.00 8.10
C THR A 104 0.81 31.62 6.71
N GLN A 105 0.43 32.89 6.62
CA GLN A 105 0.51 33.66 5.38
C GLN A 105 1.93 33.80 4.80
N ALA A 106 2.98 33.51 5.59
CA ALA A 106 4.36 33.54 5.15
C ALA A 106 4.79 32.26 4.40
N ASP A 107 4.05 31.16 4.58
CA ASP A 107 4.40 29.85 4.02
C ASP A 107 3.79 29.64 2.62
N PRO A 108 4.45 28.89 1.72
CA PRO A 108 3.88 28.53 0.43
C PRO A 108 2.69 27.58 0.63
N ARG A 109 1.57 27.87 -0.05
CA ARG A 109 0.29 27.12 0.08
C ARG A 109 -0.04 26.34 -1.19
N ASP A 110 0.98 25.81 -1.83
CA ASP A 110 0.81 25.06 -3.08
C ASP A 110 0.01 23.78 -2.82
N PRO A 111 -1.04 23.50 -3.59
CA PRO A 111 -1.82 22.28 -3.41
C PRO A 111 -0.99 21.05 -3.77
N GLN A 112 -1.18 19.98 -3.03
CA GLN A 112 -0.51 18.70 -3.21
C GLN A 112 -1.49 17.65 -3.72
N PHE A 113 -1.00 16.76 -4.58
CA PHE A 113 -1.77 15.64 -5.10
C PHE A 113 -1.04 14.34 -4.78
N HIS A 114 -1.76 13.34 -4.29
CA HIS A 114 -1.25 11.98 -4.19
C HIS A 114 -2.38 10.98 -4.40
N SER A 115 -2.05 9.81 -4.94
CA SER A 115 -2.95 8.66 -4.94
C SER A 115 -2.65 7.70 -3.79
N PHE A 116 -3.55 6.76 -3.52
CA PHE A 116 -3.31 5.63 -2.63
C PHE A 116 -4.13 4.42 -3.10
N ILE A 117 -3.87 3.26 -2.51
CA ILE A 117 -4.60 2.02 -2.81
C ILE A 117 -5.11 1.41 -1.51
N ILE A 118 -6.35 0.92 -1.56
CA ILE A 118 -6.93 0.08 -0.51
C ILE A 118 -7.13 -1.32 -1.12
N THR A 119 -6.52 -2.31 -0.49
CA THR A 119 -6.66 -3.73 -0.86
C THR A 119 -7.72 -4.36 0.04
N ARG A 120 -8.71 -5.01 -0.57
CA ARG A 120 -9.83 -5.65 0.12
C ARG A 120 -9.49 -7.11 0.46
N GLU A 121 -10.33 -7.74 1.29
CA GLU A 121 -10.22 -9.16 1.69
C GLU A 121 -10.14 -10.13 0.52
N ASP A 122 -10.88 -9.84 -0.55
CA ASP A 122 -10.91 -10.65 -1.77
C ASP A 122 -9.69 -10.42 -2.68
N GLY A 123 -8.72 -9.60 -2.25
CA GLY A 123 -7.53 -9.21 -3.01
C GLY A 123 -7.79 -8.14 -4.06
N SER A 124 -9.04 -7.67 -4.21
CA SER A 124 -9.35 -6.57 -5.14
C SER A 124 -8.81 -5.24 -4.63
N ARG A 125 -8.43 -4.37 -5.57
CA ARG A 125 -7.84 -3.06 -5.27
C ARG A 125 -8.80 -1.94 -5.64
N THR A 126 -8.90 -0.95 -4.77
CA THR A 126 -9.56 0.33 -5.04
C THR A 126 -8.53 1.45 -4.98
N TYR A 127 -8.69 2.45 -5.85
CA TYR A 127 -7.74 3.54 -6.03
C TYR A 127 -8.33 4.84 -5.49
N GLY A 128 -7.67 5.43 -4.50
CA GLY A 128 -7.96 6.76 -3.99
C GLY A 128 -7.09 7.81 -4.65
N PHE A 129 -7.66 8.97 -4.96
CA PHE A 129 -6.95 10.12 -5.49
C PHE A 129 -7.26 11.33 -4.63
N VAL A 130 -6.23 11.99 -4.13
CA VAL A 130 -6.33 13.00 -3.10
C VAL A 130 -5.75 14.31 -3.60
N HIS A 131 -6.47 15.40 -3.35
CA HIS A 131 -6.03 16.75 -3.61
C HIS A 131 -6.09 17.55 -2.30
N THR A 132 -4.91 17.82 -1.74
CA THR A 132 -4.73 18.52 -0.46
C THR A 132 -4.42 19.98 -0.72
N PHE A 133 -5.12 20.87 -0.05
CA PHE A 133 -4.98 22.32 -0.15
C PHE A 133 -5.18 22.97 1.22
N TYR A 134 -5.00 24.28 1.32
CA TYR A 134 -5.06 25.02 2.59
C TYR A 134 -6.21 26.02 2.60
N GLU A 135 -7.02 25.98 3.66
CA GLU A 135 -8.09 26.94 3.92
C GLU A 135 -7.79 27.79 5.15
N GLU A 136 -8.32 29.00 5.19
CA GLU A 136 -8.19 29.89 6.35
C GLU A 136 -8.99 29.35 7.55
N VAL A 137 -8.41 29.43 8.73
CA VAL A 137 -9.07 29.03 9.98
C VAL A 137 -9.93 30.19 10.48
N THR A 138 -11.25 30.08 10.32
CA THR A 138 -12.21 31.09 10.79
C THR A 138 -12.66 30.88 12.24
N SER A 139 -12.43 29.70 12.81
CA SER A 139 -12.84 29.40 14.19
C SER A 139 -11.94 30.09 15.21
N PRO A 140 -12.47 31.01 16.05
CA PRO A 140 -11.67 31.71 17.06
C PRO A 140 -11.12 30.75 18.13
N GLN A 141 -11.82 29.64 18.38
CA GLN A 141 -11.39 28.62 19.34
C GLN A 141 -10.10 27.94 18.89
N ILE A 142 -10.00 27.59 17.60
CA ILE A 142 -8.79 26.94 17.04
C ILE A 142 -7.63 27.94 17.00
N CYS A 143 -7.88 29.19 16.60
CA CYS A 143 -6.86 30.24 16.61
C CYS A 143 -6.33 30.52 18.02
N SER A 144 -7.21 30.61 19.02
CA SER A 144 -6.82 30.78 20.42
C SER A 144 -6.05 29.57 20.94
N ALA A 145 -6.50 28.35 20.64
CA ALA A 145 -5.81 27.13 21.05
C ALA A 145 -4.40 27.04 20.45
N MET A 146 -4.24 27.36 19.16
CA MET A 146 -2.94 27.39 18.50
C MET A 146 -2.02 28.46 19.12
N GLN A 147 -2.53 29.64 19.47
CA GLN A 147 -1.77 30.66 20.19
C GLN A 147 -1.33 30.17 21.57
N THR A 148 -2.23 29.58 22.36
CA THR A 148 -1.90 29.01 23.67
C THR A 148 -0.81 27.94 23.57
N LEU A 149 -0.88 27.06 22.55
CA LEU A 149 0.17 26.08 22.30
C LEU A 149 1.53 26.72 22.00
N HIS A 150 1.56 27.85 21.27
CA HIS A 150 2.80 28.58 21.01
C HIS A 150 3.35 29.29 22.24
N GLU A 151 2.47 29.85 23.08
CA GLU A 151 2.86 30.48 24.34
C GLU A 151 3.43 29.45 25.32
N MET A 152 2.80 28.28 25.43
CA MET A 152 3.30 27.14 26.21
C MET A 152 4.67 26.66 25.69
N HIS A 153 4.79 26.47 24.37
CA HIS A 153 6.05 26.08 23.72
C HIS A 153 7.19 27.07 24.01
N ASN A 154 6.93 28.36 23.86
CA ASN A 154 7.91 29.41 24.13
C ASN A 154 8.32 29.45 25.61
N ALA A 155 7.38 29.25 26.54
CA ALA A 155 7.67 29.21 27.98
C ALA A 155 8.57 28.02 28.37
N GLU A 156 8.35 26.86 27.76
CA GLU A 156 9.17 25.65 27.95
C GLU A 156 10.59 25.83 27.37
N HIS A 157 10.73 26.45 26.20
CA HIS A 157 12.03 26.72 25.57
C HIS A 157 12.84 27.85 26.24
N VAL A 158 12.19 28.85 26.83
CA VAL A 158 12.89 29.90 27.61
C VAL A 158 13.40 29.34 28.94
N SER A 159 12.70 28.37 29.53
CA SER A 159 13.07 27.73 30.79
C SER A 159 14.27 26.77 30.64
N THR A 160 14.40 26.09 29.50
CA THR A 160 15.54 25.22 29.18
C THR A 160 16.83 25.99 28.88
N ASN A 161 16.74 27.19 28.30
CA ASN A 161 17.91 28.06 28.06
C ASN A 161 18.49 28.74 29.32
N HIS A 162 17.77 28.76 30.45
CA HIS A 162 18.30 29.27 31.71
C HIS A 162 19.08 28.23 32.53
N HIS A 163 19.03 26.94 32.16
CA HIS A 163 19.80 25.88 32.81
C HIS A 163 21.16 25.59 32.13
N SER A 164 21.44 26.16 30.96
CA SER A 164 22.73 26.02 30.26
C SER A 164 23.71 27.17 30.51
N SER A 165 23.35 28.17 31.31
CA SER A 165 24.21 29.33 31.64
C SER A 165 24.43 29.55 33.15
N SER A 166 24.51 28.47 33.93
CA SER A 166 24.90 28.56 35.35
C SER A 166 25.95 27.53 35.73
N SER A 167 27.15 27.65 35.17
CA SER A 167 28.35 26.97 35.70
C SER A 167 29.65 27.59 35.18
N SER A 168 30.02 28.77 35.70
CA SER A 168 31.44 29.17 35.91
C SER A 168 31.54 30.37 36.88
N SER A 169 32.00 30.09 38.09
CA SER A 169 32.66 31.00 39.05
C SER A 169 33.91 31.67 38.43
N SER A 170 34.55 32.78 38.85
CA SER A 170 34.71 33.48 40.13
C SER A 170 35.53 34.79 39.93
N SER A 171 35.37 35.73 40.89
CA SER A 171 36.33 36.75 41.39
C SER A 171 36.84 37.89 40.48
N SER A 172 36.56 39.14 40.87
CA SER A 172 37.58 40.08 41.39
C SER A 172 36.97 41.36 41.96
N ILE A 173 37.72 41.93 42.90
CA ILE A 173 37.42 42.98 43.88
C ILE A 173 37.60 44.42 43.37
N ASP A 174 37.09 45.35 44.17
CA ASP A 174 37.41 46.79 44.27
C ASP A 174 36.91 47.77 43.20
N SER A 175 35.94 48.61 43.58
CA SER A 175 36.25 49.98 44.03
C SER A 175 34.99 50.77 44.39
N LEU A 176 34.99 51.31 45.60
CA LEU A 176 34.01 52.26 46.14
C LEU A 176 34.25 53.64 45.53
N THR A 177 33.17 54.31 45.08
CA THR A 177 33.11 55.78 45.11
C THR A 177 31.66 56.26 45.04
N SER A 178 31.33 57.05 46.05
CA SER A 178 30.15 57.85 46.32
C SER A 178 29.57 58.66 45.15
N SER A 179 28.25 58.83 45.11
CA SER A 179 27.59 60.09 45.51
C SER A 179 26.08 60.05 45.27
N LEU A 180 25.35 60.64 46.22
CA LEU A 180 23.94 60.98 46.16
C LEU A 180 23.73 62.12 45.16
N ASP A 181 22.63 62.07 44.38
CA ASP A 181 21.72 63.22 44.23
C ASP A 181 20.40 62.79 43.56
N GLU A 182 19.32 63.39 44.06
CA GLU A 182 17.94 63.27 43.61
C GLU A 182 17.68 63.92 42.25
N ALA A 183 16.68 63.41 41.51
CA ALA A 183 15.66 64.24 40.83
C ALA A 183 14.49 63.41 40.25
N ASP A 184 13.28 63.83 40.63
CA ASP A 184 11.98 63.84 39.95
C ASP A 184 11.75 63.16 38.56
N SER A 185 10.73 62.28 38.53
CA SER A 185 9.59 62.13 37.57
C SER A 185 9.79 62.09 36.03
N PRO A 186 8.83 61.56 35.20
CA PRO A 186 7.94 60.39 35.25
C PRO A 186 8.16 59.46 33.98
N PRO A 187 7.35 58.41 33.69
CA PRO A 187 7.76 57.27 32.87
C PRO A 187 7.45 57.43 31.37
N PHE A 188 8.47 57.40 30.51
CA PHE A 188 8.35 57.07 29.09
C PHE A 188 9.68 56.53 28.56
N SER A 189 9.76 55.21 28.38
CA SER A 189 10.71 54.56 27.47
C SER A 189 10.16 53.17 27.16
N SER A 190 9.50 53.01 26.02
CA SER A 190 10.13 52.45 24.82
C SER A 190 10.85 51.13 25.13
N ILE A 191 10.06 50.06 25.32
CA ILE A 191 10.55 48.70 25.11
C ILE A 191 10.86 48.60 23.62
N LEU A 192 12.15 48.73 23.27
CA LEU A 192 12.67 48.36 21.97
C LEU A 192 12.37 46.87 21.73
N PRO A 193 11.91 46.47 20.53
CA PRO A 193 11.68 45.08 20.20
C PRO A 193 13.04 44.39 20.05
N SER A 194 13.47 43.71 21.10
CA SER A 194 14.57 42.74 21.04
C SER A 194 14.25 41.68 19.98
N SER A 195 15.29 41.29 19.24
CA SER A 195 15.25 40.49 18.02
C SER A 195 14.31 39.29 18.07
N ARG A 196 13.26 39.36 17.23
CA ARG A 196 12.30 38.30 16.93
C ARG A 196 13.00 37.01 16.50
N ALA A 197 12.77 35.91 17.22
CA ALA A 197 12.92 34.58 16.66
C ALA A 197 11.88 34.42 15.55
N ALA A 198 12.33 34.12 14.32
CA ALA A 198 11.44 33.84 13.20
C ALA A 198 10.70 32.52 13.44
N GLY A 199 9.43 32.57 13.87
CA GLY A 199 8.61 31.35 13.99
C GLY A 199 7.43 31.36 14.97
N GLY A 200 7.04 32.48 15.59
CA GLY A 200 5.87 32.55 16.48
C GLY A 200 4.59 32.94 15.73
N TYR A 201 3.48 32.25 16.00
CA TYR A 201 2.12 32.61 15.55
C TYR A 201 1.45 33.55 16.56
N ASP A 202 0.93 34.69 16.09
CA ASP A 202 0.13 35.64 16.88
C ASP A 202 -1.24 35.85 16.22
N SER A 203 -2.32 35.45 16.91
CA SER A 203 -3.69 35.51 16.38
C SER A 203 -4.16 36.93 16.02
N SER A 204 -3.50 37.96 16.54
CA SER A 204 -3.82 39.37 16.24
C SER A 204 -3.13 39.90 14.99
N ARG A 205 -2.11 39.20 14.47
CA ARG A 205 -1.25 39.67 13.37
C ARG A 205 -1.15 38.69 12.22
N ASP A 206 -1.31 37.41 12.48
CA ASP A 206 -1.11 36.33 11.53
C ASP A 206 -2.44 35.65 11.16
N THR A 207 -2.53 35.23 9.90
CA THR A 207 -3.65 34.44 9.39
C THR A 207 -3.24 32.98 9.39
N LEU A 208 -4.00 32.15 10.11
CA LEU A 208 -3.77 30.72 10.21
C LEU A 208 -4.49 29.99 9.09
N TYR A 209 -3.79 29.04 8.47
CA TYR A 209 -4.34 28.14 7.47
C TYR A 209 -4.21 26.69 7.92
N VAL A 210 -5.16 25.84 7.53
CA VAL A 210 -5.19 24.41 7.83
C VAL A 210 -5.38 23.58 6.58
N SER A 211 -4.72 22.43 6.51
CA SER A 211 -4.87 21.50 5.38
C SER A 211 -6.27 20.88 5.33
N LYS A 212 -6.86 20.85 4.14
CA LYS A 212 -8.09 20.14 3.78
C LYS A 212 -7.81 19.27 2.54
N ALA A 213 -8.42 18.09 2.45
CA ALA A 213 -8.23 17.16 1.35
C ALA A 213 -9.56 16.76 0.70
N LEU A 214 -9.59 16.77 -0.64
CA LEU A 214 -10.66 16.17 -1.43
C LEU A 214 -10.19 14.81 -1.94
N CYS A 215 -11.02 13.79 -1.83
CA CYS A 215 -10.69 12.44 -2.24
C CYS A 215 -11.74 11.86 -3.18
N LEU A 216 -11.29 11.21 -4.26
CA LEU A 216 -12.12 10.40 -5.14
C LEU A 216 -11.64 8.94 -5.10
N VAL A 217 -12.55 8.01 -4.79
CA VAL A 217 -12.27 6.57 -4.77
C VAL A 217 -12.87 5.93 -6.02
N THR A 218 -12.09 5.16 -6.75
CA THR A 218 -12.45 4.54 -8.03
C THR A 218 -12.02 3.08 -8.09
N THR A 219 -12.58 2.32 -9.04
CA THR A 219 -12.19 0.92 -9.30
C THR A 219 -11.02 0.77 -10.27
N MET A 220 -10.70 1.81 -11.05
CA MET A 220 -9.69 1.78 -12.11
C MET A 220 -8.74 2.97 -11.94
N PRO A 221 -7.44 2.81 -12.19
CA PRO A 221 -6.44 3.83 -11.89
C PRO A 221 -6.40 4.98 -12.92
N PHE A 222 -7.50 5.73 -13.10
CA PHE A 222 -7.55 6.91 -13.99
C PHE A 222 -6.93 8.15 -13.33
N MET A 223 -5.64 8.08 -13.04
CA MET A 223 -4.89 9.09 -12.30
C MET A 223 -5.02 10.51 -12.90
N TYR A 224 -4.84 10.68 -14.22
CA TYR A 224 -4.92 12.01 -14.83
C TYR A 224 -6.32 12.60 -14.77
N ALA A 225 -7.33 11.78 -15.07
CA ALA A 225 -8.72 12.22 -15.05
C ALA A 225 -9.16 12.66 -13.64
N CYS A 226 -8.82 11.86 -12.62
CA CYS A 226 -9.13 12.17 -11.22
C CYS A 226 -8.36 13.40 -10.73
N ARG A 227 -7.07 13.52 -11.07
CA ARG A 227 -6.24 14.70 -10.75
C ARG A 227 -6.82 15.98 -11.34
N ASN A 228 -7.19 15.94 -12.62
CA ASN A 228 -7.78 17.08 -13.33
C ASN A 228 -9.13 17.46 -12.74
N PHE A 229 -9.98 16.48 -12.42
CA PHE A 229 -11.28 16.73 -11.79
C PHE A 229 -11.15 17.42 -10.42
N LEU A 230 -10.31 16.87 -9.53
CA LEU A 230 -10.09 17.43 -8.19
C LEU A 230 -9.41 18.80 -8.23
N SER A 231 -8.44 18.98 -9.14
CA SER A 231 -7.78 20.27 -9.36
C SER A 231 -8.78 21.34 -9.85
N GLN A 232 -9.71 20.98 -10.73
CA GLN A 232 -10.76 21.88 -11.20
C GLN A 232 -11.77 22.22 -10.08
N LEU A 233 -12.14 21.26 -9.23
CA LEU A 233 -12.97 21.54 -8.04
C LEU A 233 -12.28 22.52 -7.09
N HIS A 234 -11.00 22.32 -6.80
CA HIS A 234 -10.24 23.26 -5.96
C HIS A 234 -10.07 24.63 -6.63
N ARG A 235 -9.84 24.67 -7.95
CA ARG A 235 -9.82 25.92 -8.73
C ARG A 235 -11.14 26.65 -8.62
N ALA A 236 -12.26 25.93 -8.58
CA ALA A 236 -13.59 26.51 -8.42
C ALA A 236 -13.76 27.22 -7.09
N VAL A 237 -13.24 26.64 -6.01
CA VAL A 237 -13.25 27.22 -4.67
C VAL A 237 -12.37 28.46 -4.55
N THR A 238 -11.22 28.47 -5.23
CA THR A 238 -10.22 29.55 -5.10
C THR A 238 -10.41 30.71 -6.08
N ALA A 239 -11.13 30.50 -7.18
CA ALA A 239 -11.39 31.53 -8.18
C ALA A 239 -12.12 32.75 -7.60
N ALA A 240 -11.98 33.92 -8.21
CA ALA A 240 -12.76 35.12 -7.83
C ALA A 240 -14.21 35.05 -8.36
N THR A 241 -14.43 34.26 -9.41
CA THR A 241 -15.72 34.07 -10.06
C THR A 241 -16.37 32.80 -9.54
N ALA A 242 -17.65 32.90 -9.15
CA ALA A 242 -18.44 31.73 -8.77
C ALA A 242 -18.47 30.65 -9.87
N PRO A 243 -18.51 29.36 -9.51
CA PRO A 243 -18.59 28.29 -10.49
C PRO A 243 -19.91 28.36 -11.28
N PRO A 244 -19.94 27.86 -12.53
CA PRO A 244 -21.14 27.90 -13.37
C PRO A 244 -22.34 27.15 -12.78
N LEU A 245 -22.08 26.06 -12.06
CA LEU A 245 -23.06 25.26 -11.33
C LEU A 245 -22.58 25.04 -9.88
N PRO A 246 -23.48 24.69 -8.95
CA PRO A 246 -23.09 24.22 -7.62
C PRO A 246 -22.11 23.05 -7.69
N LEU A 247 -21.17 22.96 -6.73
CA LEU A 247 -20.16 21.88 -6.74
C LEU A 247 -20.82 20.50 -6.63
N GLU A 248 -21.96 20.40 -5.95
CA GLU A 248 -22.80 19.21 -5.86
C GLU A 248 -23.21 18.68 -7.24
N SER A 249 -23.47 19.54 -8.22
CA SER A 249 -23.82 19.12 -9.59
C SER A 249 -22.69 18.33 -10.25
N TYR A 250 -21.44 18.77 -10.08
CA TYR A 250 -20.27 18.09 -10.62
C TYR A 250 -19.95 16.80 -9.86
N ILE A 251 -20.09 16.81 -8.54
CA ILE A 251 -19.86 15.64 -7.68
C ILE A 251 -20.93 14.56 -7.94
N HIS A 252 -22.20 14.94 -8.05
CA HIS A 252 -23.27 14.03 -8.43
C HIS A 252 -23.02 13.42 -9.82
N ASN A 253 -22.61 14.25 -10.79
CA ASN A 253 -22.33 13.78 -12.15
C ASN A 253 -21.26 12.69 -12.16
N ILE A 254 -20.09 12.92 -11.54
CA ILE A 254 -19.01 11.92 -11.53
C ILE A 254 -19.36 10.64 -10.76
N LEU A 255 -20.19 10.74 -9.72
CA LEU A 255 -20.62 9.59 -8.90
C LEU A 255 -21.71 8.74 -9.57
N TYR A 256 -22.65 9.36 -10.29
CA TYR A 256 -23.88 8.68 -10.72
C TYR A 256 -24.11 8.64 -12.23
N GLU A 257 -23.50 9.56 -12.99
CA GLU A 257 -23.85 9.79 -14.40
C GLU A 257 -22.68 9.60 -15.37
N VAL A 258 -21.45 9.63 -14.85
CA VAL A 258 -20.26 9.28 -15.61
C VAL A 258 -20.04 7.76 -15.54
N PRO A 259 -20.20 7.02 -16.66
CA PRO A 259 -19.95 5.59 -16.67
C PRO A 259 -18.45 5.30 -16.80
N LEU A 260 -18.03 4.06 -16.50
CA LEU A 260 -16.70 3.61 -16.89
C LEU A 260 -16.58 3.51 -18.43
N PRO A 261 -15.44 3.89 -19.03
CA PRO A 261 -15.20 3.62 -20.44
C PRO A 261 -15.23 2.11 -20.70
N ALA A 262 -15.92 1.71 -21.77
CA ALA A 262 -15.89 0.32 -22.22
C ALA A 262 -14.47 -0.05 -22.73
N PRO A 263 -14.06 -1.33 -22.68
CA PRO A 263 -12.75 -1.74 -23.21
C PRO A 263 -12.52 -1.29 -24.66
N GLY A 264 -11.36 -0.70 -24.93
CA GLY A 264 -10.96 -0.17 -26.24
C GLY A 264 -11.63 1.15 -26.62
N ARG A 265 -12.28 1.85 -25.69
CA ARG A 265 -13.05 3.07 -25.95
C ARG A 265 -12.53 4.28 -25.16
N THR A 266 -12.82 5.46 -25.70
CA THR A 266 -12.56 6.76 -25.06
C THR A 266 -13.84 7.37 -24.51
N LEU A 267 -13.77 7.86 -23.28
CA LEU A 267 -14.81 8.61 -22.59
C LEU A 267 -14.40 10.07 -22.47
N LYS A 268 -15.34 10.98 -22.73
CA LYS A 268 -15.22 12.40 -22.40
C LYS A 268 -16.32 12.78 -21.40
N PHE A 269 -15.94 13.41 -20.30
CA PHE A 269 -16.88 13.99 -19.33
C PHE A 269 -16.46 15.42 -18.98
N HIS A 270 -17.23 16.12 -18.16
CA HIS A 270 -16.99 17.54 -17.88
C HIS A 270 -16.56 17.74 -16.43
N GLY A 271 -15.40 18.39 -16.25
CA GLY A 271 -15.04 19.01 -14.97
C GLY A 271 -15.81 20.33 -14.78
N VAL A 272 -15.34 21.17 -13.85
CA VAL A 272 -15.98 22.46 -13.58
C VAL A 272 -15.86 23.42 -14.75
N TYR A 273 -14.70 23.42 -15.40
CA TYR A 273 -14.34 24.43 -16.40
C TYR A 273 -13.94 23.82 -17.74
N GLU A 274 -13.28 22.67 -17.70
CA GLU A 274 -12.67 22.03 -18.85
C GLU A 274 -13.11 20.56 -18.92
N PRO A 275 -13.35 20.02 -20.12
CA PRO A 275 -13.66 18.61 -20.27
C PRO A 275 -12.46 17.75 -19.91
N ILE A 276 -12.75 16.54 -19.43
CA ILE A 276 -11.76 15.54 -19.06
C ILE A 276 -11.98 14.33 -19.97
N VAL A 277 -10.89 13.83 -20.55
CA VAL A 277 -10.89 12.67 -21.43
C VAL A 277 -10.12 11.56 -20.76
N CYS A 278 -10.62 10.33 -20.84
CA CYS A 278 -9.89 9.15 -20.41
C CYS A 278 -10.20 7.98 -21.33
N GLN A 279 -9.26 7.04 -21.43
CA GLN A 279 -9.35 5.91 -22.35
C GLN A 279 -9.10 4.59 -21.63
N ARG A 280 -9.81 3.55 -22.04
CA ARG A 280 -9.58 2.19 -21.57
C ARG A 280 -8.97 1.34 -22.67
N PRO A 281 -7.82 0.66 -22.44
CA PRO A 281 -7.26 -0.28 -23.41
C PRO A 281 -8.25 -1.37 -23.85
N GLY A 282 -8.06 -1.87 -25.06
CA GLY A 282 -8.82 -3.01 -25.58
C GLY A 282 -8.52 -4.32 -24.85
N LEU A 283 -9.32 -5.36 -25.15
CA LEU A 283 -9.15 -6.69 -24.55
C LEU A 283 -7.88 -7.44 -25.01
N GLU A 284 -7.29 -7.01 -26.12
CA GLU A 284 -6.06 -7.59 -26.72
C GLU A 284 -4.82 -6.72 -26.45
N GLU A 285 -4.95 -5.71 -25.61
CA GLU A 285 -3.91 -4.73 -25.31
C GLU A 285 -3.40 -4.87 -23.88
N LEU A 286 -2.27 -4.24 -23.59
CA LEU A 286 -1.77 -4.19 -22.22
C LEU A 286 -2.80 -3.51 -21.30
N PRO A 287 -2.89 -3.93 -20.02
CA PRO A 287 -3.81 -3.34 -19.03
C PRO A 287 -3.66 -1.83 -18.90
N LEU A 288 -4.69 -1.16 -18.38
CA LEU A 288 -4.61 0.27 -18.09
C LEU A 288 -3.42 0.58 -17.17
N ALA A 289 -2.58 1.54 -17.57
CA ALA A 289 -1.50 2.08 -16.75
C ALA A 289 -1.42 3.59 -16.99
N ASP A 290 -1.95 4.35 -16.05
CA ASP A 290 -2.10 5.82 -16.17
C ASP A 290 -1.02 6.58 -15.37
N PHE A 291 -0.28 5.89 -14.49
CA PHE A 291 0.85 6.48 -13.77
C PHE A 291 2.01 6.80 -14.72
N PRO A 292 2.68 7.96 -14.59
CA PRO A 292 3.72 8.40 -15.52
C PRO A 292 5.02 7.59 -15.36
N LEU A 293 5.24 6.58 -16.20
CA LEU A 293 6.52 5.85 -16.21
C LEU A 293 7.69 6.77 -16.55
N SER A 294 7.46 7.81 -17.35
CA SER A 294 8.46 8.86 -17.61
C SER A 294 9.05 9.43 -16.33
N GLU A 295 8.22 9.65 -15.32
CA GLU A 295 8.64 10.19 -14.03
C GLU A 295 9.37 9.11 -13.22
N ALA A 296 8.87 7.87 -13.16
CA ALA A 296 9.58 6.76 -12.50
C ALA A 296 10.99 6.53 -13.07
N PHE A 297 11.14 6.54 -14.40
CA PHE A 297 12.43 6.43 -15.07
C PHE A 297 13.33 7.65 -14.84
N SER A 298 12.75 8.85 -14.72
CA SER A 298 13.50 10.07 -14.40
C SER A 298 13.98 10.09 -12.95
N LEU A 299 13.17 9.54 -12.03
CA LEU A 299 13.45 9.47 -10.59
C LEU A 299 14.45 8.38 -10.23
N LEU A 300 14.44 7.22 -10.89
CA LEU A 300 15.39 6.16 -10.55
C LEU A 300 16.58 6.10 -11.50
N GLY A 301 16.38 6.48 -12.77
CA GLY A 301 17.29 6.12 -13.85
C GLY A 301 17.01 4.70 -14.37
N VAL A 302 17.41 4.43 -15.62
CA VAL A 302 17.09 3.17 -16.31
C VAL A 302 17.69 1.95 -15.61
N GLU A 303 18.96 2.04 -15.19
CA GLU A 303 19.66 0.93 -14.57
C GLU A 303 19.07 0.53 -13.22
N ASN A 304 18.91 1.51 -12.34
CA ASN A 304 18.29 1.38 -11.04
C ASN A 304 16.86 0.82 -11.15
N LEU A 305 16.05 1.34 -12.07
CA LEU A 305 14.68 0.83 -12.28
C LEU A 305 14.69 -0.64 -12.73
N VAL A 306 15.59 -1.04 -13.63
CA VAL A 306 15.73 -2.45 -14.03
C VAL A 306 16.16 -3.33 -12.85
N GLN A 307 16.99 -2.82 -11.94
CA GLN A 307 17.37 -3.54 -10.72
C GLN A 307 16.19 -3.72 -9.76
N VAL A 308 15.44 -2.67 -9.44
CA VAL A 308 14.24 -2.78 -8.58
C VAL A 308 13.19 -3.68 -9.23
N PHE A 309 13.03 -3.59 -10.56
CA PHE A 309 12.17 -4.50 -11.32
C PHE A 309 12.63 -5.96 -11.19
N THR A 310 13.95 -6.22 -11.20
CA THR A 310 14.50 -7.56 -10.97
C THR A 310 14.18 -8.05 -9.56
N CYS A 311 14.37 -7.21 -8.53
CA CYS A 311 13.96 -7.51 -7.16
C CYS A 311 12.46 -7.82 -7.06
N ASN A 312 11.63 -7.08 -7.81
CA ASN A 312 10.19 -7.31 -7.85
C ASN A 312 9.86 -8.67 -8.47
N LEU A 313 10.45 -9.02 -9.61
CA LEU A 313 10.26 -10.33 -10.24
C LEU A 313 10.66 -11.50 -9.33
N LEU A 314 11.67 -11.31 -8.49
CA LEU A 314 12.17 -12.34 -7.58
C LEU A 314 11.46 -12.35 -6.22
N GLU A 315 10.41 -11.54 -6.05
CA GLU A 315 9.65 -11.44 -4.80
C GLU A 315 10.54 -11.09 -3.59
N MET A 316 11.43 -10.12 -3.76
CA MET A 316 12.21 -9.55 -2.66
C MET A 316 11.37 -8.56 -1.85
N GLN A 317 11.88 -8.16 -0.68
CA GLN A 317 11.28 -7.06 0.11
C GLN A 317 11.72 -5.74 -0.51
N ILE A 318 10.78 -4.89 -0.94
CA ILE A 318 11.06 -3.60 -1.56
C ILE A 318 10.51 -2.50 -0.66
N LEU A 319 11.42 -1.65 -0.16
CA LEU A 319 11.09 -0.50 0.66
C LEU A 319 11.43 0.79 -0.10
N LEU A 320 10.39 1.55 -0.45
CA LEU A 320 10.51 2.83 -1.13
C LEU A 320 10.50 3.98 -0.10
N CYS A 321 11.34 4.99 -0.29
CA CYS A 321 11.39 6.18 0.55
C CYS A 321 11.35 7.45 -0.30
N SER A 322 10.47 8.39 0.06
CA SER A 322 10.41 9.72 -0.55
C SER A 322 9.71 10.73 0.37
N ARG A 323 10.00 12.01 0.21
CA ARG A 323 9.27 13.12 0.82
C ARG A 323 7.91 13.37 0.17
N ASP A 324 7.67 12.84 -1.03
CA ASP A 324 6.44 13.03 -1.79
C ASP A 324 5.69 11.69 -1.93
N TYR A 325 4.45 11.66 -1.43
CA TYR A 325 3.58 10.49 -1.53
C TYR A 325 3.29 10.08 -2.98
N GLN A 326 3.17 11.04 -3.89
CA GLN A 326 2.90 10.72 -5.28
C GLN A 326 4.08 10.02 -5.94
N ARG A 327 5.32 10.35 -5.55
CA ARG A 327 6.51 9.65 -6.07
C ARG A 327 6.56 8.19 -5.63
N LEU A 328 6.18 7.90 -4.38
CA LEU A 328 6.05 6.53 -3.88
C LEU A 328 5.08 5.73 -4.76
N MET A 329 3.89 6.29 -5.02
CA MET A 329 2.89 5.68 -5.89
C MET A 329 3.36 5.52 -7.33
N THR A 330 3.93 6.58 -7.92
CA THR A 330 4.42 6.57 -9.30
C THR A 330 5.48 5.50 -9.52
N VAL A 331 6.41 5.32 -8.58
CA VAL A 331 7.42 4.26 -8.66
C VAL A 331 6.82 2.88 -8.41
N ALA A 332 5.97 2.73 -7.39
CA ALA A 332 5.34 1.46 -7.04
C ALA A 332 4.41 0.91 -8.14
N GLU A 333 3.48 1.73 -8.62
CA GLU A 333 2.59 1.39 -9.75
C GLU A 333 3.40 1.30 -11.04
N GLY A 334 4.41 2.16 -11.21
CA GLY A 334 5.32 2.11 -12.35
C GLY A 334 5.97 0.73 -12.51
N ILE A 335 6.65 0.24 -11.48
CA ILE A 335 7.35 -1.05 -11.53
C ILE A 335 6.35 -2.23 -11.67
N THR A 336 5.22 -2.19 -10.97
CA THR A 336 4.23 -3.28 -11.04
C THR A 336 3.55 -3.38 -12.41
N THR A 337 3.34 -2.25 -13.12
CA THR A 337 2.77 -2.27 -14.48
C THR A 337 3.69 -2.89 -15.55
N LEU A 338 4.99 -3.07 -15.23
CA LEU A 338 5.99 -3.73 -16.09
C LEU A 338 6.02 -5.26 -15.94
N LEU A 339 5.32 -5.82 -14.94
CA LEU A 339 5.33 -7.25 -14.63
C LEU A 339 4.57 -8.12 -15.65
N PHE A 340 3.79 -7.53 -16.54
CA PHE A 340 2.97 -8.28 -17.51
C PHE A 340 3.77 -9.39 -18.19
N PRO A 341 3.27 -10.66 -18.19
CA PRO A 341 1.92 -11.10 -17.83
C PRO A 341 1.69 -11.43 -16.35
N PHE A 342 2.68 -11.26 -15.49
CA PHE A 342 2.61 -11.59 -14.07
C PHE A 342 1.94 -10.47 -13.26
N GLN A 343 1.47 -10.82 -12.06
CA GLN A 343 0.87 -9.91 -11.10
C GLN A 343 1.51 -10.12 -9.74
N TRP A 344 1.82 -9.03 -9.03
CA TRP A 344 2.32 -9.10 -7.66
C TRP A 344 1.33 -9.79 -6.71
N GLN A 345 1.79 -10.81 -5.98
CA GLN A 345 0.95 -11.69 -5.16
C GLN A 345 1.05 -11.45 -3.65
N HIS A 346 1.96 -10.56 -3.20
CA HIS A 346 2.27 -10.37 -1.78
C HIS A 346 1.79 -8.99 -1.27
N VAL A 347 2.20 -8.64 -0.05
CA VAL A 347 1.80 -7.39 0.61
C VAL A 347 2.20 -6.19 -0.26
N TYR A 348 1.24 -5.30 -0.52
CA TYR A 348 1.41 -4.15 -1.40
C TYR A 348 0.81 -2.92 -0.72
N VAL A 349 1.67 -2.08 -0.14
CA VAL A 349 1.29 -0.88 0.63
C VAL A 349 2.21 0.29 0.25
N PRO A 350 2.05 0.88 -0.96
CA PRO A 350 2.96 1.92 -1.45
C PRO A 350 3.03 3.18 -0.58
N ILE A 351 2.01 3.45 0.22
CA ILE A 351 2.02 4.47 1.27
C ILE A 351 1.70 3.74 2.56
N LEU A 352 2.74 3.47 3.35
CA LEU A 352 2.63 2.81 4.65
C LEU A 352 2.35 3.88 5.73
N PRO A 353 1.16 3.83 6.36
CA PRO A 353 0.86 4.70 7.49
C PRO A 353 1.76 4.41 8.69
N ALA A 354 1.96 5.41 9.54
CA ALA A 354 2.78 5.32 10.74
C ALA A 354 2.37 4.17 11.69
N SER A 355 1.07 3.93 11.83
CA SER A 355 0.52 2.83 12.66
C SER A 355 0.96 1.44 12.18
N LEU A 356 1.34 1.32 10.91
CA LEU A 356 1.68 0.05 10.26
C LEU A 356 3.20 -0.16 10.10
N LEU A 357 4.04 0.65 10.76
CA LEU A 357 5.50 0.50 10.66
C LEU A 357 6.02 -0.87 11.12
N HIS A 358 5.35 -1.51 12.07
CA HIS A 358 5.71 -2.85 12.56
C HIS A 358 5.63 -3.93 11.46
N PHE A 359 4.91 -3.67 10.36
CA PHE A 359 4.87 -4.57 9.21
C PHE A 359 6.20 -4.66 8.43
N LEU A 360 7.14 -3.73 8.66
CA LEU A 360 8.48 -3.79 8.05
C LEU A 360 9.30 -5.00 8.53
N ASP A 361 8.99 -5.53 9.71
CA ASP A 361 9.67 -6.69 10.30
C ASP A 361 9.15 -8.03 9.76
N ALA A 362 8.15 -7.99 8.87
CA ALA A 362 7.54 -9.17 8.31
C ALA A 362 8.54 -9.95 7.42
N PRO A 363 8.71 -11.28 7.61
CA PRO A 363 9.65 -12.09 6.85
C PRO A 363 9.14 -12.49 5.45
N VAL A 364 8.07 -11.85 4.98
CA VAL A 364 7.43 -12.14 3.68
C VAL A 364 7.83 -11.07 2.66
N PRO A 365 7.75 -11.37 1.35
CA PRO A 365 7.92 -10.35 0.32
C PRO A 365 6.89 -9.24 0.51
N TYR A 366 7.31 -8.00 0.29
CA TYR A 366 6.42 -6.86 0.32
C TYR A 366 6.92 -5.76 -0.61
N LEU A 367 6.01 -4.89 -1.04
CA LEU A 367 6.35 -3.60 -1.63
C LEU A 367 5.68 -2.53 -0.77
N MET A 368 6.47 -1.81 0.01
CA MET A 368 6.00 -0.78 0.94
C MET A 368 6.69 0.55 0.65
N GLY A 369 6.04 1.66 0.99
CA GLY A 369 6.64 2.99 0.88
C GLY A 369 6.49 3.85 2.12
N LEU A 370 7.56 4.53 2.50
CA LEU A 370 7.64 5.40 3.68
C LEU A 370 7.82 6.86 3.26
N GLN A 371 7.07 7.76 3.90
CA GLN A 371 7.23 9.19 3.68
C GLN A 371 8.13 9.85 4.74
N SER A 372 9.41 9.99 4.45
CA SER A 372 10.37 10.59 5.38
C SER A 372 10.39 12.14 5.33
N LYS A 373 10.48 12.83 6.48
CA LYS A 373 10.56 14.32 6.55
C LYS A 373 12.00 14.81 6.51
N GLU A 374 12.89 14.16 7.25
CA GLU A 374 14.33 14.38 7.20
C GLU A 374 14.94 13.33 6.28
N CYS A 375 16.11 13.58 5.71
CA CYS A 375 16.84 12.53 5.02
C CYS A 375 17.15 11.46 6.08
N THR A 376 16.27 10.48 6.29
CA THR A 376 16.56 9.33 7.15
C THR A 376 17.69 8.61 6.48
N ASP A 377 18.92 8.92 6.92
CA ASP A 377 20.05 8.05 6.71
C ASP A 377 19.60 6.66 7.13
N ARG A 378 19.84 5.68 6.26
CA ARG A 378 19.56 4.26 6.51
C ARG A 378 19.97 3.81 7.93
N SER A 379 21.00 4.44 8.52
CA SER A 379 21.46 4.20 9.88
C SER A 379 20.41 4.41 10.98
N THR A 380 19.31 5.11 10.71
CA THR A 380 18.18 5.30 11.65
C THR A 380 17.10 4.21 11.53
N LEU A 381 17.09 3.46 10.42
CA LEU A 381 16.17 2.35 10.19
C LEU A 381 16.88 1.03 10.50
N GLU A 382 16.94 0.65 11.77
CA GLU A 382 17.35 -0.71 12.15
C GLU A 382 16.30 -1.70 11.63
N LEU A 383 16.60 -2.36 10.50
CA LEU A 383 15.72 -3.32 9.84
C LEU A 383 16.23 -4.74 10.16
N PRO A 384 15.42 -5.61 10.79
CA PRO A 384 15.89 -6.88 11.35
C PRO A 384 16.36 -7.94 10.34
N GLN A 385 16.19 -7.73 9.02
CA GLN A 385 16.57 -8.68 7.96
C GLN A 385 17.10 -7.95 6.72
N GLU A 386 18.39 -7.61 6.70
CA GLU A 386 19.01 -6.85 5.60
C GLU A 386 19.23 -7.69 4.31
N ALA A 387 19.30 -9.03 4.42
CA ALA A 387 19.78 -9.87 3.33
C ALA A 387 18.88 -9.90 2.07
N ASN A 388 17.55 -9.73 2.22
CA ASN A 388 16.57 -9.80 1.12
C ASN A 388 15.88 -8.45 0.83
N LEU A 389 16.37 -7.37 1.44
CA LEU A 389 15.76 -6.05 1.34
C LEU A 389 16.39 -5.24 0.19
N CYS A 390 15.54 -4.75 -0.70
CA CYS A 390 15.85 -3.71 -1.65
C CYS A 390 15.34 -2.36 -1.10
N PHE A 391 16.26 -1.52 -0.65
CA PHE A 391 15.96 -0.19 -0.16
C PHE A 391 16.14 0.83 -1.28
N VAL A 392 15.14 1.69 -1.51
CA VAL A 392 15.12 2.66 -2.61
C VAL A 392 14.80 4.04 -2.05
N ASP A 393 15.80 4.91 -1.99
CA ASP A 393 15.62 6.34 -1.75
C ASP A 393 15.40 7.05 -3.09
N ILE A 394 14.13 7.37 -3.36
CA ILE A 394 13.68 7.96 -4.61
C ILE A 394 14.20 9.40 -4.76
N ASP A 395 14.32 10.14 -3.65
CA ASP A 395 14.68 11.57 -3.70
C ASP A 395 16.18 11.77 -3.89
N ASN A 396 17.00 10.86 -3.35
CA ASN A 396 18.46 10.90 -3.47
C ASN A 396 19.02 10.01 -4.59
N HIS A 397 18.15 9.37 -5.40
CA HIS A 397 18.54 8.44 -6.48
C HIS A 397 19.42 7.27 -5.99
N TYR A 398 19.23 6.84 -4.75
CA TYR A 398 20.06 5.83 -4.09
C TYR A 398 19.30 4.52 -3.94
N ILE A 399 19.96 3.41 -4.31
CA ILE A 399 19.41 2.07 -4.20
C ILE A 399 20.42 1.18 -3.52
N GLU A 400 19.92 0.40 -2.59
CA GLU A 400 20.63 -0.72 -2.02
C GLU A 400 19.95 -2.02 -2.42
N LEU A 401 20.75 -2.94 -2.90
CA LEU A 401 20.28 -4.21 -3.44
C LEU A 401 20.58 -5.34 -2.44
N PRO A 402 19.72 -6.37 -2.42
CA PRO A 402 20.01 -7.62 -1.71
C PRO A 402 21.36 -8.22 -2.14
N GLU A 403 22.00 -8.93 -1.22
CA GLU A 403 23.20 -9.72 -1.53
C GLU A 403 22.85 -10.82 -2.56
N ASP A 404 23.79 -11.13 -3.45
CA ASP A 404 23.66 -12.18 -4.48
C ASP A 404 22.46 -12.03 -5.46
N LEU A 405 21.95 -10.82 -5.69
CA LEU A 405 20.88 -10.57 -6.67
C LEU A 405 21.30 -11.05 -8.08
N PRO A 406 20.62 -12.04 -8.69
CA PRO A 406 20.96 -12.48 -10.04
C PRO A 406 20.60 -11.40 -11.06
N GLN A 407 21.43 -11.28 -12.11
CA GLN A 407 21.20 -10.28 -13.15
C GLN A 407 20.02 -10.66 -14.06
N PHE A 408 19.22 -9.66 -14.44
CA PHE A 408 18.18 -9.85 -15.44
C PHE A 408 18.78 -10.27 -16.79
N PRO A 409 18.18 -11.23 -17.51
CA PRO A 409 18.73 -11.71 -18.78
C PRO A 409 18.85 -10.62 -19.86
N ASN A 410 20.06 -10.46 -20.42
CA ASN A 410 20.43 -9.38 -21.35
C ASN A 410 20.15 -7.97 -20.78
N LYS A 411 20.49 -7.74 -19.51
CA LYS A 411 20.32 -6.45 -18.82
C LYS A 411 20.87 -5.28 -19.65
N THR A 412 22.07 -5.42 -20.23
CA THR A 412 22.76 -4.35 -20.97
C THR A 412 21.98 -3.89 -22.20
N GLU A 413 21.50 -4.83 -23.00
CA GLU A 413 20.76 -4.56 -24.23
C GLU A 413 19.35 -4.03 -23.91
N LEU A 414 18.73 -4.52 -22.83
CA LEU A 414 17.47 -3.98 -22.32
C LEU A 414 17.62 -2.51 -21.90
N ILE A 415 18.65 -2.18 -21.12
CA ILE A 415 18.94 -0.79 -20.72
C ILE A 415 19.17 0.08 -21.96
N GLN A 416 19.90 -0.42 -22.96
CA GLN A 416 20.13 0.33 -24.19
C GLN A 416 18.82 0.61 -24.93
N GLU A 417 17.96 -0.38 -25.14
CA GLU A 417 16.68 -0.19 -25.83
C GLU A 417 15.75 0.77 -25.07
N LEU A 418 15.64 0.63 -23.74
CA LEU A 418 14.86 1.55 -22.89
C LEU A 418 15.41 2.98 -22.97
N SER A 419 16.74 3.14 -22.98
CA SER A 419 17.38 4.45 -23.11
C SER A 419 17.11 5.07 -24.48
N GLU A 420 17.15 4.29 -25.56
CA GLU A 420 16.79 4.75 -26.92
C GLU A 420 15.33 5.22 -26.99
N VAL A 421 14.41 4.48 -26.36
CA VAL A 421 12.98 4.88 -26.26
C VAL A 421 12.85 6.19 -25.48
N LEU A 422 13.44 6.31 -24.29
CA LEU A 422 13.37 7.54 -23.48
C LEU A 422 13.95 8.77 -24.20
N LEU A 423 15.08 8.59 -24.90
CA LEU A 423 15.70 9.64 -25.69
C LEU A 423 14.82 10.12 -26.85
N SER A 424 14.05 9.21 -27.48
CA SER A 424 13.11 9.59 -28.54
C SER A 424 11.98 10.52 -28.07
N PHE A 425 11.70 10.55 -26.76
CA PHE A 425 10.78 11.48 -26.13
C PHE A 425 11.49 12.69 -25.49
N GLY A 426 12.82 12.81 -25.58
CA GLY A 426 13.58 13.93 -25.00
C GLY A 426 13.88 13.79 -23.51
N ILE A 427 13.81 12.58 -22.94
CA ILE A 427 14.18 12.30 -21.55
C ILE A 427 15.61 11.76 -21.54
N SER A 428 16.51 12.44 -20.82
CA SER A 428 17.92 12.02 -20.70
C SER A 428 18.05 10.83 -19.74
N ALA A 429 18.68 9.75 -20.20
CA ALA A 429 18.85 8.51 -19.41
C ALA A 429 19.85 8.61 -18.24
N ASN A 430 20.66 9.68 -18.17
CA ASN A 430 21.81 9.79 -17.26
C ASN A 430 21.64 10.87 -16.18
N ILE A 431 20.66 10.74 -15.29
CA ILE A 431 20.56 11.59 -14.08
C ILE A 431 21.13 10.89 -12.83
N GLY A 432 21.46 9.59 -12.89
CA GLY A 432 21.97 8.81 -11.74
C GLY A 432 23.49 8.70 -11.55
N ALA A 433 24.33 9.35 -12.37
CA ALA A 433 25.79 9.27 -12.21
C ALA A 433 26.37 10.54 -11.58
N THR A 434 26.97 10.39 -10.40
CA THR A 434 27.68 11.47 -9.67
C THR A 434 28.70 12.21 -10.56
N PRO A 435 28.73 13.55 -10.59
CA PRO A 435 29.71 14.27 -11.39
C PRO A 435 31.06 14.35 -10.65
N LYS A 436 32.04 13.54 -11.09
CA LYS A 436 33.45 13.79 -10.76
C LYS A 436 33.89 15.13 -11.34
N ARG A 437 34.23 16.08 -10.45
CA ARG A 437 34.88 17.36 -10.78
C ARG A 437 36.08 17.16 -11.70
N THR A 438 35.97 17.60 -12.94
CA THR A 438 37.09 18.19 -13.67
C THR A 438 36.58 19.36 -14.50
N ARG A 439 36.99 20.55 -14.08
CA ARG A 439 36.74 21.83 -14.78
C ARG A 439 37.54 21.84 -16.08
N THR A 440 36.93 22.28 -17.18
CA THR A 440 37.50 23.27 -18.11
C THR A 440 36.47 23.71 -19.17
N CYS A 441 36.26 25.04 -19.24
CA CYS A 441 35.80 25.86 -20.38
C CYS A 441 34.34 25.68 -20.88
N SER A 442 33.49 26.67 -21.15
CA SER A 442 33.50 28.16 -21.15
C SER A 442 32.03 28.64 -21.18
N PRO A 443 31.69 29.86 -20.74
CA PRO A 443 30.30 30.27 -20.52
C PRO A 443 29.61 30.73 -21.81
N ARG A 444 28.48 30.09 -22.17
CA ARG A 444 27.47 30.66 -23.06
C ARG A 444 26.29 31.16 -22.22
N LYS A 445 25.87 32.38 -22.53
CA LYS A 445 24.96 33.24 -21.76
C LYS A 445 23.55 32.62 -21.62
N PRO A 446 22.87 32.82 -20.47
CA PRO A 446 21.45 32.55 -20.32
C PRO A 446 20.63 33.70 -20.91
N SER A 447 19.73 33.41 -21.86
CA SER A 447 18.74 34.35 -22.34
C SER A 447 17.67 34.57 -21.27
N THR A 448 17.66 35.78 -20.74
CA THR A 448 16.70 36.34 -19.80
C THR A 448 15.45 36.76 -20.57
N PHE A 449 14.29 36.20 -20.23
CA PHE A 449 12.99 36.84 -20.51
C PHE A 449 12.10 36.69 -19.30
N ASN A 450 12.38 37.53 -18.30
CA ASN A 450 11.38 37.99 -17.35
C ASN A 450 11.87 39.32 -16.79
N ARG A 451 10.93 40.27 -16.69
CA ARG A 451 11.04 41.59 -16.04
C ARG A 451 11.40 42.77 -16.94
N GLU A 452 10.41 43.23 -17.70
CA GLU A 452 10.23 44.66 -18.01
C GLU A 452 8.74 44.93 -18.25
N CYS A 453 8.03 45.34 -17.20
CA CYS A 453 6.91 46.29 -17.35
C CYS A 453 6.52 46.85 -15.98
N LYS A 454 7.34 47.77 -15.47
CA LYS A 454 6.84 48.83 -14.59
C LYS A 454 7.30 50.17 -15.16
N THR A 455 6.33 51.09 -15.19
CA THR A 455 6.46 52.55 -15.27
C THR A 455 6.38 53.19 -16.65
N VAL A 456 5.15 53.45 -17.11
CA VAL A 456 4.78 54.82 -17.54
C VAL A 456 3.55 55.24 -16.75
N THR A 457 3.76 56.28 -15.97
CA THR A 457 2.85 57.03 -15.12
C THR A 457 1.76 57.78 -15.90
N LEU A 458 0.57 57.82 -15.29
CA LEU A 458 -0.31 58.99 -15.13
C LEU A 458 -0.76 59.75 -16.40
N GLN A 459 -2.02 59.55 -16.78
CA GLN A 459 -3.04 60.62 -16.84
C GLN A 459 -4.39 60.05 -17.32
N GLN A 460 -5.32 59.84 -16.39
CA GLN A 460 -6.63 60.50 -16.32
C GLN A 460 -7.47 59.83 -15.24
N LEU A 461 -7.76 60.62 -14.22
CA LEU A 461 -8.62 60.31 -13.07
C LEU A 461 -10.10 60.55 -13.43
N GLU A 462 -10.93 60.00 -12.55
CA GLU A 462 -12.34 60.37 -12.26
C GLU A 462 -13.41 59.82 -13.22
N ASP A 463 -14.11 58.77 -12.77
CA ASP A 463 -15.40 59.03 -12.12
C ASP A 463 -15.72 57.94 -11.07
N ASP A 464 -16.12 58.40 -9.89
CA ASP A 464 -16.59 57.62 -8.76
C ASP A 464 -18.03 57.19 -9.00
N GLY A 465 -18.39 55.94 -8.69
CA GLY A 465 -19.76 55.49 -8.92
C GLY A 465 -20.07 54.11 -8.36
N ARG A 466 -20.13 54.02 -7.03
CA ARG A 466 -20.75 52.92 -6.29
C ARG A 466 -21.99 52.40 -7.00
N ASN A 467 -21.94 51.15 -7.47
CA ASN A 467 -22.96 50.12 -7.28
C ASN A 467 -22.55 48.87 -8.05
N GLY A 468 -22.26 47.81 -7.30
CA GLY A 468 -22.23 46.47 -7.85
C GLY A 468 -23.58 46.15 -8.47
N ASN A 469 -23.54 45.84 -9.77
CA ASN A 469 -24.42 44.95 -10.52
C ASN A 469 -24.01 45.07 -11.99
N LEU A 470 -24.16 43.98 -12.76
CA LEU A 470 -23.82 43.81 -14.19
C LEU A 470 -22.47 43.12 -14.46
N ALA A 471 -22.32 41.89 -14.00
CA ALA A 471 -21.46 40.89 -14.66
C ALA A 471 -22.10 39.48 -14.73
N GLY A 472 -23.43 39.39 -14.51
CA GLY A 472 -24.19 38.15 -14.59
C GLY A 472 -24.86 37.97 -15.95
N GLU A 473 -25.48 39.02 -16.49
CA GLU A 473 -26.36 38.88 -17.67
C GLU A 473 -25.61 38.67 -18.99
N GLU A 474 -24.37 39.14 -19.16
CA GLU A 474 -23.63 38.98 -20.42
C GLU A 474 -23.10 37.55 -20.63
N LEU A 475 -22.78 36.83 -19.56
CA LEU A 475 -22.36 35.42 -19.59
C LEU A 475 -23.55 34.48 -19.81
N THR A 476 -24.68 34.75 -19.15
CA THR A 476 -25.93 34.00 -19.38
C THR A 476 -26.48 34.28 -20.78
N MET A 477 -26.33 35.50 -21.30
CA MET A 477 -26.65 35.82 -22.69
C MET A 477 -25.73 35.07 -23.65
N LEU A 478 -24.43 34.93 -23.36
CA LEU A 478 -23.48 34.20 -24.22
C LEU A 478 -23.79 32.70 -24.34
N GLU A 479 -24.22 32.06 -23.26
CA GLU A 479 -24.65 30.65 -23.23
C GLU A 479 -26.02 30.46 -23.89
N LEU A 480 -26.97 31.38 -23.69
CA LEU A 480 -28.26 31.36 -24.41
C LEU A 480 -28.07 31.56 -25.93
N LEU A 481 -27.01 32.29 -26.33
CA LEU A 481 -26.68 32.59 -27.72
C LEU A 481 -26.03 31.41 -28.47
N GLN A 482 -25.42 30.45 -27.78
CA GLN A 482 -24.68 29.33 -28.41
C GLN A 482 -25.54 28.08 -28.71
N GLY A 483 -26.75 27.98 -28.15
CA GLY A 483 -27.59 26.78 -28.27
C GLY A 483 -28.88 26.92 -29.11
N ASN A 484 -29.18 28.10 -29.66
CA ASN A 484 -30.49 28.37 -30.26
C ASN A 484 -30.42 28.58 -31.79
N ALA A 485 -31.03 27.67 -32.57
CA ALA A 485 -31.01 27.66 -34.03
C ALA A 485 -31.61 28.91 -34.70
N THR A 486 -32.40 29.70 -33.97
CA THR A 486 -32.92 31.01 -34.43
C THR A 486 -31.86 32.11 -34.42
N LEU A 487 -30.86 32.03 -33.53
CA LEU A 487 -29.78 33.02 -33.43
C LEU A 487 -28.66 32.76 -34.44
N GLU A 488 -28.39 31.51 -34.82
CA GLU A 488 -27.55 31.19 -35.99
C GLU A 488 -28.14 31.75 -37.30
N ARG A 489 -29.48 31.72 -37.44
CA ARG A 489 -30.17 32.33 -38.57
C ARG A 489 -30.13 33.86 -38.55
N LEU A 490 -30.22 34.48 -37.36
CA LEU A 490 -30.04 35.92 -37.19
C LEU A 490 -28.58 36.34 -37.43
N HIS A 491 -27.60 35.53 -37.02
CA HIS A 491 -26.18 35.74 -37.27
C HIS A 491 -25.83 35.65 -38.76
N ALA A 492 -26.40 34.66 -39.46
CA ALA A 492 -26.31 34.57 -40.92
C ALA A 492 -27.00 35.74 -41.64
N LEU A 493 -27.98 36.39 -41.01
CA LEU A 493 -28.65 37.60 -41.50
C LEU A 493 -27.81 38.86 -41.22
N THR A 494 -27.14 38.97 -40.08
CA THR A 494 -26.22 40.08 -39.75
C THR A 494 -24.96 40.06 -40.61
N GLU A 495 -24.43 38.87 -40.92
CA GLU A 495 -23.35 38.67 -41.90
C GLU A 495 -23.78 39.09 -43.32
N ARG A 496 -25.04 38.85 -43.70
CA ARG A 496 -25.60 39.28 -45.00
C ARG A 496 -25.98 40.76 -45.06
N THR A 497 -26.09 41.44 -43.91
CA THR A 497 -26.49 42.86 -43.82
C THR A 497 -25.34 43.79 -43.40
N GLY A 498 -24.16 43.26 -43.07
CA GLY A 498 -22.92 44.02 -42.92
C GLY A 498 -22.79 44.81 -41.61
N VAL A 499 -23.50 44.41 -40.54
CA VAL A 499 -23.41 45.10 -39.23
C VAL A 499 -22.43 44.37 -38.33
N THR A 500 -21.20 44.90 -38.19
CA THR A 500 -20.12 44.33 -37.37
C THR A 500 -20.13 44.85 -35.93
N VAL A 501 -20.19 43.95 -34.93
CA VAL A 501 -20.00 44.28 -33.50
C VAL A 501 -18.55 43.97 -33.09
N ALA A 502 -17.60 44.71 -33.67
CA ALA A 502 -16.16 44.44 -33.62
C ALA A 502 -15.54 44.34 -32.20
N ARG A 503 -16.18 44.91 -31.17
CA ARG A 503 -15.65 44.97 -29.80
C ARG A 503 -15.94 43.72 -28.98
N VAL A 504 -17.04 43.00 -29.28
CA VAL A 504 -17.44 41.75 -28.60
C VAL A 504 -16.67 40.56 -29.17
N ASP A 505 -16.44 40.55 -30.49
CA ASP A 505 -15.69 39.50 -31.17
C ASP A 505 -14.19 39.50 -30.80
N ALA A 506 -13.60 40.69 -30.61
CA ALA A 506 -12.20 40.83 -30.20
C ALA A 506 -11.94 40.33 -28.75
N LEU A 507 -12.84 40.62 -27.81
CA LEU A 507 -12.78 40.12 -26.43
C LEU A 507 -13.01 38.60 -26.35
N ARG A 508 -13.95 38.08 -27.14
CA ARG A 508 -14.22 36.64 -27.29
C ARG A 508 -13.03 35.89 -27.88
N ALA A 509 -12.35 36.46 -28.87
CA ALA A 509 -11.18 35.86 -29.51
C ALA A 509 -9.95 35.80 -28.58
N SER A 510 -9.70 36.86 -27.80
CA SER A 510 -8.53 36.92 -26.91
C SER A 510 -8.59 35.94 -25.74
N VAL A 511 -9.78 35.76 -25.12
CA VAL A 511 -9.98 34.82 -24.00
C VAL A 511 -10.02 33.36 -24.49
N LYS A 512 -10.62 33.10 -25.66
CA LYS A 512 -10.59 31.77 -26.29
C LYS A 512 -9.18 31.38 -26.72
N ALA A 513 -8.39 32.29 -27.29
CA ALA A 513 -7.04 31.98 -27.76
C ALA A 513 -6.10 31.55 -26.61
N GLN A 514 -6.11 32.24 -25.47
CA GLN A 514 -5.25 31.88 -24.33
C GLN A 514 -5.67 30.58 -23.62
N GLY A 515 -6.97 30.28 -23.57
CA GLY A 515 -7.47 29.02 -22.99
C GLY A 515 -7.23 27.80 -23.89
N ILE A 516 -7.40 27.95 -25.21
CA ILE A 516 -7.22 26.87 -26.19
C ILE A 516 -5.74 26.46 -26.29
N ASP A 517 -4.81 27.39 -26.21
CA ASP A 517 -3.37 27.10 -26.35
C ASP A 517 -2.82 26.30 -25.15
N ARG A 518 -3.25 26.65 -23.93
CA ARG A 518 -2.92 25.87 -22.72
C ARG A 518 -3.57 24.50 -22.69
N GLN A 519 -4.83 24.40 -23.12
CA GLN A 519 -5.55 23.13 -23.17
C GLN A 519 -4.92 22.16 -24.17
N ARG A 520 -4.55 22.65 -25.36
CA ARG A 520 -3.86 21.83 -26.37
C ARG A 520 -2.51 21.33 -25.90
N ALA A 521 -1.73 22.18 -25.22
CA ALA A 521 -0.44 21.77 -24.66
C ALA A 521 -0.59 20.64 -23.62
N ALA A 522 -1.60 20.74 -22.73
CA ALA A 522 -1.87 19.71 -21.72
C ALA A 522 -2.33 18.37 -22.36
N GLU A 523 -3.20 18.43 -23.37
CA GLU A 523 -3.65 17.24 -24.12
C GLU A 523 -2.50 16.58 -24.90
N GLU A 524 -1.58 17.38 -25.47
CA GLU A 524 -0.39 16.88 -26.14
C GLU A 524 0.59 16.20 -25.17
N ASP A 525 0.79 16.77 -23.98
CA ASP A 525 1.63 16.17 -22.93
C ASP A 525 1.04 14.86 -22.39
N GLU A 526 -0.28 14.79 -22.20
CA GLU A 526 -0.97 13.57 -21.77
C GLU A 526 -0.85 12.46 -22.82
N LEU A 527 -1.07 12.78 -24.10
CA LEU A 527 -0.89 11.83 -25.20
C LEU A 527 0.58 11.37 -25.30
N ARG A 528 1.53 12.30 -25.13
CA ARG A 528 2.96 11.99 -25.14
C ARG A 528 3.32 11.02 -24.02
N ASN A 529 2.81 11.23 -22.80
CA ASN A 529 3.02 10.33 -21.67
C ASN A 529 2.38 8.95 -21.89
N ALA A 530 1.15 8.89 -22.41
CA ALA A 530 0.49 7.63 -22.71
C ALA A 530 1.23 6.79 -23.77
N LYS A 531 1.74 7.44 -24.83
CA LYS A 531 2.58 6.82 -25.87
C LYS A 531 3.88 6.26 -25.28
N LEU A 532 4.57 7.04 -24.45
CA LEU A 532 5.80 6.59 -23.80
C LEU A 532 5.53 5.42 -22.84
N ASN A 533 4.48 5.51 -22.03
CA ASN A 533 4.09 4.45 -21.09
C ASN A 533 3.90 3.11 -21.79
N VAL A 534 3.13 3.07 -22.89
CA VAL A 534 2.90 1.82 -23.61
C VAL A 534 4.18 1.30 -24.26
N GLN A 535 5.01 2.17 -24.85
CA GLN A 535 6.24 1.74 -25.48
C GLN A 535 7.22 1.12 -24.49
N LEU A 536 7.42 1.75 -23.33
CA LEU A 536 8.26 1.18 -22.28
C LEU A 536 7.75 -0.19 -21.84
N ARG A 537 6.44 -0.32 -21.58
CA ARG A 537 5.83 -1.60 -21.18
C ARG A 537 5.94 -2.67 -22.26
N GLU A 538 5.83 -2.30 -23.52
CA GLU A 538 5.98 -3.24 -24.64
C GLU A 538 7.39 -3.79 -24.77
N VAL A 539 8.43 -3.02 -24.39
CA VAL A 539 9.81 -3.55 -24.32
C VAL A 539 9.88 -4.72 -23.32
N PHE A 540 9.39 -4.54 -22.09
CA PHE A 540 9.36 -5.61 -21.08
C PHE A 540 8.48 -6.80 -21.48
N ALA A 541 7.25 -6.53 -21.96
CA ALA A 541 6.31 -7.56 -22.38
C ALA A 541 6.86 -8.43 -23.53
N SER A 542 7.57 -7.82 -24.49
CA SER A 542 8.23 -8.53 -25.58
C SER A 542 9.33 -9.46 -25.07
N ARG A 543 10.08 -9.06 -24.02
CA ARG A 543 11.10 -9.92 -23.39
C ARG A 543 10.47 -11.16 -22.77
N PHE A 544 9.40 -11.02 -21.99
CA PHE A 544 8.72 -12.18 -21.41
C PHE A 544 8.07 -13.08 -22.45
N THR A 545 7.46 -12.51 -23.49
CA THR A 545 6.89 -13.28 -24.61
C THR A 545 7.95 -14.16 -25.26
N THR A 546 9.19 -13.66 -25.36
CA THR A 546 10.33 -14.41 -25.92
C THR A 546 10.86 -15.46 -24.93
N MET A 547 11.08 -15.10 -23.67
CA MET A 547 11.62 -16.01 -22.64
C MET A 547 10.69 -17.20 -22.37
N PHE A 548 9.38 -16.98 -22.43
CA PHE A 548 8.36 -17.97 -22.13
C PHE A 548 7.61 -18.44 -23.38
N ALA A 549 8.18 -18.31 -24.58
CA ALA A 549 7.48 -18.65 -25.83
C ALA A 549 6.97 -20.11 -25.86
N ASP A 550 7.69 -21.04 -25.23
CA ASP A 550 7.38 -22.48 -25.22
C ASP A 550 6.96 -23.01 -23.84
N TYR A 551 6.63 -22.13 -22.89
CA TYR A 551 6.31 -22.51 -21.51
C TYR A 551 5.17 -23.54 -21.40
N GLU A 552 4.19 -23.50 -22.31
CA GLU A 552 3.06 -24.44 -22.36
C GLU A 552 3.51 -25.89 -22.45
N GLY A 553 4.62 -26.18 -23.14
CA GLY A 553 5.15 -27.53 -23.29
C GLY A 553 5.63 -28.16 -21.98
N PHE A 554 5.82 -27.34 -20.94
CA PHE A 554 6.31 -27.75 -19.63
C PHE A 554 5.23 -27.72 -18.55
N VAL A 555 3.98 -27.34 -18.88
CA VAL A 555 2.86 -27.37 -17.95
C VAL A 555 2.40 -28.82 -17.77
N ILE A 556 2.48 -29.33 -16.55
CA ILE A 556 2.10 -30.72 -16.23
C ILE A 556 0.61 -30.75 -15.90
N GLN A 557 -0.14 -31.54 -16.66
CA GLN A 557 -1.57 -31.71 -16.49
C GLN A 557 -1.85 -33.12 -15.98
N SER A 558 -2.19 -33.24 -14.70
CA SER A 558 -2.42 -34.54 -14.04
C SER A 558 -3.82 -34.72 -13.48
N ALA A 559 -4.62 -33.64 -13.38
CA ALA A 559 -5.97 -33.69 -12.84
C ALA A 559 -7.02 -33.86 -13.96
N PRO A 560 -8.02 -34.76 -13.78
CA PRO A 560 -9.10 -34.96 -14.76
C PRO A 560 -10.17 -33.86 -14.73
N ASP A 561 -10.35 -33.22 -13.57
CA ASP A 561 -11.38 -32.21 -13.34
C ASP A 561 -10.91 -31.15 -12.34
N LEU A 562 -11.62 -30.02 -12.31
CA LEU A 562 -11.28 -28.85 -11.50
C LEU A 562 -11.30 -29.14 -9.98
N GLU A 563 -12.26 -29.93 -9.49
CA GLU A 563 -12.40 -30.21 -8.07
C GLU A 563 -11.26 -31.10 -7.56
N SER A 564 -10.88 -32.10 -8.36
CA SER A 564 -9.70 -32.94 -8.14
C SER A 564 -8.40 -32.13 -8.14
N TRP A 565 -8.27 -31.16 -9.05
CA TRP A 565 -7.11 -30.27 -9.07
C TRP A 565 -7.05 -29.39 -7.82
N LEU A 566 -8.16 -28.74 -7.46
CA LEU A 566 -8.23 -27.87 -6.28
C LEU A 566 -7.93 -28.59 -4.96
N THR A 567 -8.35 -29.85 -4.83
CA THR A 567 -8.07 -30.66 -3.64
C THR A 567 -6.62 -31.14 -3.56
N ASN A 568 -5.98 -31.41 -4.70
CA ASN A 568 -4.60 -31.92 -4.75
C ASN A 568 -3.55 -30.86 -5.09
N ARG A 569 -3.95 -29.59 -5.29
CA ARG A 569 -3.09 -28.49 -5.80
C ARG A 569 -1.74 -28.39 -5.10
N GLU A 570 -1.71 -28.48 -3.78
CA GLU A 570 -0.47 -28.34 -3.00
C GLU A 570 0.50 -29.53 -3.16
N GLN A 571 0.01 -30.68 -3.59
CA GLN A 571 0.80 -31.90 -3.80
C GLN A 571 1.20 -32.09 -5.27
N MET A 572 0.59 -31.33 -6.19
CA MET A 572 0.84 -31.44 -7.62
C MET A 572 2.04 -30.60 -8.05
N HIS A 573 2.92 -31.21 -8.85
CA HIS A 573 3.93 -30.48 -9.60
C HIS A 573 3.28 -29.99 -10.90
N ASN A 574 2.81 -28.74 -10.91
CA ASN A 574 2.09 -28.14 -12.05
C ASN A 574 3.01 -27.76 -13.22
N PHE A 575 4.33 -27.74 -13.03
CA PHE A 575 5.31 -27.31 -14.03
C PHE A 575 6.61 -28.12 -13.98
N ASP A 576 7.08 -28.61 -15.12
CA ASP A 576 8.35 -29.31 -15.26
C ASP A 576 9.52 -28.32 -15.31
N LYS A 577 9.95 -27.87 -14.13
CA LYS A 577 11.04 -26.91 -13.96
C LYS A 577 12.36 -27.39 -14.56
N ALA A 578 12.68 -28.68 -14.43
CA ALA A 578 13.98 -29.22 -14.83
C ALA A 578 14.12 -29.25 -16.35
N SER A 579 13.09 -29.76 -17.04
CA SER A 579 13.05 -29.76 -18.50
C SER A 579 13.04 -28.32 -19.03
N PHE A 580 12.25 -27.43 -18.42
CA PHE A 580 12.19 -26.02 -18.83
C PHE A 580 13.57 -25.37 -18.74
N LEU A 581 14.25 -25.46 -17.58
CA LEU A 581 15.58 -24.88 -17.41
C LEU A 581 16.63 -25.50 -18.34
N SER A 582 16.53 -26.79 -18.66
CA SER A 582 17.50 -27.44 -19.57
C SER A 582 17.42 -26.93 -21.02
N ASP A 583 16.27 -26.36 -21.41
CA ASP A 583 16.04 -25.81 -22.75
C ASP A 583 16.36 -24.31 -22.86
N GLN A 584 16.67 -23.64 -21.74
CA GLN A 584 16.98 -22.21 -21.70
C GLN A 584 18.47 -21.91 -21.95
N PRO A 585 18.80 -20.70 -22.48
CA PRO A 585 20.18 -20.25 -22.59
C PRO A 585 20.89 -20.19 -21.23
N GLU A 586 22.16 -20.61 -21.18
CA GLU A 586 22.98 -20.61 -19.95
C GLU A 586 23.01 -19.26 -19.21
N PRO A 587 23.11 -18.09 -19.87
CA PRO A 587 23.10 -16.80 -19.18
C PRO A 587 21.78 -16.47 -18.47
N TYR A 588 20.68 -17.16 -18.80
CA TYR A 588 19.36 -16.90 -18.24
C TYR A 588 19.13 -17.69 -16.95
N LEU A 589 19.86 -18.79 -16.77
CA LEU A 589 19.64 -19.77 -15.70
C LEU A 589 19.73 -19.16 -14.29
N PRO A 590 20.71 -18.30 -13.94
CA PRO A 590 20.79 -17.73 -12.60
C PRO A 590 19.53 -16.94 -12.20
N PHE A 591 18.91 -16.26 -13.16
CA PHE A 591 17.66 -15.55 -12.94
C PHE A 591 16.45 -16.49 -12.96
N LEU A 592 16.31 -17.31 -14.01
CA LEU A 592 15.15 -18.17 -14.21
C LEU A 592 14.99 -19.23 -13.12
N SER A 593 16.09 -19.76 -12.57
CA SER A 593 16.03 -20.74 -11.49
C SER A 593 15.35 -20.19 -10.23
N HIS A 594 15.55 -18.91 -9.94
CA HIS A 594 14.91 -18.22 -8.82
C HIS A 594 13.50 -17.76 -9.22
N PHE A 595 13.32 -17.23 -10.42
CA PHE A 595 12.03 -16.71 -10.87
C PHE A 595 10.93 -17.78 -10.93
N ILE A 596 11.22 -19.00 -11.40
CA ILE A 596 10.21 -20.07 -11.46
C ILE A 596 9.87 -20.67 -10.08
N GLU A 597 10.53 -20.23 -9.01
CA GLU A 597 10.20 -20.56 -7.62
C GLU A 597 9.20 -19.56 -7.00
N THR A 598 8.92 -18.45 -7.68
CA THR A 598 8.10 -17.35 -7.17
C THR A 598 6.60 -17.68 -7.16
N GLN A 599 5.86 -17.06 -6.25
CA GLN A 599 4.39 -17.14 -6.19
C GLN A 599 3.74 -16.51 -7.43
N MET A 600 4.32 -15.46 -8.01
CA MET A 600 3.88 -14.85 -9.27
C MET A 600 3.89 -15.85 -10.42
N PHE A 601 5.00 -16.58 -10.59
CA PHE A 601 5.09 -17.60 -11.63
C PHE A 601 4.14 -18.77 -11.36
N ALA A 602 4.06 -19.24 -10.11
CA ALA A 602 3.13 -20.31 -9.73
C ALA A 602 1.67 -19.93 -10.06
N THR A 603 1.26 -18.70 -9.73
CA THR A 603 -0.10 -18.20 -10.00
C THR A 603 -0.35 -18.08 -11.51
N PHE A 604 0.64 -17.67 -12.30
CA PHE A 604 0.53 -17.63 -13.76
C PHE A 604 0.32 -19.03 -14.36
N ILE A 605 1.04 -20.05 -13.89
CA ILE A 605 0.84 -21.44 -14.32
C ILE A 605 -0.51 -21.99 -13.86
N ASP A 606 -0.91 -21.68 -12.63
CA ASP A 606 -2.22 -22.09 -12.11
C ASP A 606 -3.35 -21.48 -12.96
N ASN A 607 -3.28 -20.19 -13.30
CA ASN A 607 -4.24 -19.55 -14.22
C ASN A 607 -4.26 -20.24 -15.60
N LYS A 608 -3.11 -20.71 -16.08
CA LYS A 608 -3.04 -21.48 -17.33
C LYS A 608 -3.75 -22.81 -17.24
N ILE A 609 -3.57 -23.56 -16.14
CA ILE A 609 -4.25 -24.83 -15.90
C ILE A 609 -5.76 -24.60 -15.75
N MET A 610 -6.15 -23.61 -14.94
CA MET A 610 -7.55 -23.23 -14.70
C MET A 610 -8.29 -22.84 -15.99
N SER A 611 -7.58 -22.22 -16.94
CA SER A 611 -8.17 -21.78 -18.21
C SER A 611 -8.72 -22.90 -19.12
N GLN A 612 -8.51 -24.17 -18.74
CA GLN A 612 -9.11 -25.31 -19.41
C GLN A 612 -10.59 -25.50 -19.05
N TRP A 613 -10.97 -25.11 -17.83
CA TRP A 613 -12.32 -25.25 -17.30
C TRP A 613 -13.04 -23.91 -17.17
N GLU A 614 -12.30 -22.81 -16.96
CA GLU A 614 -12.83 -21.46 -16.77
C GLU A 614 -12.43 -20.50 -17.91
N GLU A 615 -13.05 -19.32 -17.95
CA GLU A 615 -12.65 -18.28 -18.90
C GLU A 615 -11.20 -17.85 -18.64
N LYS A 616 -10.39 -17.76 -19.71
CA LYS A 616 -9.01 -17.29 -19.62
C LYS A 616 -8.94 -15.93 -18.91
N GLU A 617 -8.13 -15.88 -17.86
CA GLU A 617 -7.77 -14.64 -17.17
C GLU A 617 -7.29 -13.59 -18.20
N PRO A 618 -7.69 -12.30 -18.06
CA PRO A 618 -7.40 -11.27 -19.05
C PRO A 618 -5.92 -11.10 -19.44
N LEU A 619 -4.98 -11.11 -18.49
CA LEU A 619 -3.55 -10.98 -18.82
C LEU A 619 -3.04 -12.20 -19.57
N LEU A 620 -3.42 -13.39 -19.12
CA LEU A 620 -3.07 -14.65 -19.77
C LEU A 620 -3.58 -14.70 -21.21
N ARG A 621 -4.79 -14.20 -21.46
CA ARG A 621 -5.37 -14.13 -22.81
C ARG A 621 -4.51 -13.29 -23.76
N VAL A 622 -4.14 -12.08 -23.33
CA VAL A 622 -3.28 -11.18 -24.12
C VAL A 622 -1.91 -11.82 -24.36
N PHE A 623 -1.35 -12.47 -23.34
CA PHE A 623 -0.05 -13.11 -23.42
C PHE A 623 -0.03 -14.30 -24.39
N ASP A 624 -0.99 -15.22 -24.26
CA ASP A 624 -1.15 -16.37 -25.16
C ASP A 624 -1.39 -15.90 -26.61
N ALA A 625 -2.20 -14.85 -26.81
CA ALA A 625 -2.44 -14.29 -28.13
C ALA A 625 -1.13 -13.78 -28.78
N ARG A 626 -0.25 -13.15 -28.00
CA ARG A 626 1.07 -12.69 -28.46
C ARG A 626 2.00 -13.84 -28.82
N ILE A 627 2.06 -14.89 -27.98
CA ILE A 627 2.86 -16.10 -28.27
C ILE A 627 2.36 -16.76 -29.57
N ASN A 628 1.06 -16.95 -29.72
CA ASN A 628 0.48 -17.56 -30.91
C ASN A 628 0.76 -16.73 -32.17
N LYS A 629 0.64 -15.40 -32.09
CA LYS A 629 1.02 -14.49 -33.17
C LYS A 629 2.49 -14.65 -33.53
N ALA A 630 3.39 -14.67 -32.54
CA ALA A 630 4.83 -14.86 -32.78
C ALA A 630 5.15 -16.20 -33.45
N ARG A 631 4.51 -17.31 -33.02
CA ARG A 631 4.66 -18.64 -33.63
C ARG A 631 4.21 -18.68 -35.09
N LEU A 632 3.13 -17.99 -35.44
CA LEU A 632 2.62 -17.90 -36.82
C LEU A 632 3.60 -17.22 -37.78
N TYR A 633 4.30 -16.17 -37.32
CA TYR A 633 5.24 -15.41 -38.17
C TYR A 633 6.66 -16.02 -38.17
N ASN A 634 7.07 -16.72 -37.11
CA ASN A 634 8.39 -17.32 -36.98
C ASN A 634 8.37 -18.84 -37.30
N VAL A 635 8.22 -19.21 -38.58
CA VAL A 635 8.18 -20.62 -39.06
C VAL A 635 9.53 -21.38 -38.85
N ARG A 636 10.59 -20.67 -38.44
CA ARG A 636 11.81 -21.26 -37.85
C ARG A 636 12.13 -20.51 -36.57
N ALA A 637 11.77 -21.07 -35.43
CA ALA A 637 12.32 -20.62 -34.15
C ALA A 637 13.86 -20.62 -34.26
N PRO A 638 14.55 -19.52 -33.93
CA PRO A 638 15.99 -19.57 -33.69
C PRO A 638 16.24 -20.68 -32.67
N SER A 639 17.30 -21.49 -32.88
CA SER A 639 17.66 -22.54 -31.93
C SER A 639 17.69 -21.97 -30.50
N LEU A 640 16.82 -22.48 -29.63
CA LEU A 640 16.51 -21.99 -28.26
C LEU A 640 17.73 -21.79 -27.34
N ARG A 641 18.92 -22.24 -27.76
CA ARG A 641 20.18 -22.09 -27.04
C ARG A 641 20.97 -20.82 -27.37
N SER A 642 20.51 -19.97 -28.29
CA SER A 642 21.22 -18.74 -28.63
C SER A 642 20.67 -17.55 -27.81
N SER A 643 21.53 -16.92 -27.02
CA SER A 643 21.23 -15.71 -26.21
C SER A 643 21.17 -14.44 -27.07
N ASN A 644 20.44 -14.46 -28.18
CA ASN A 644 20.33 -13.30 -29.06
C ASN A 644 19.22 -12.37 -28.57
N TYR A 645 19.59 -11.14 -28.20
CA TYR A 645 18.62 -10.12 -27.84
C TYR A 645 17.80 -9.68 -29.06
N GLN A 646 16.46 -9.80 -28.97
CA GLN A 646 15.54 -9.31 -30.00
C GLN A 646 14.83 -8.04 -29.51
N ARG A 647 15.01 -6.95 -30.25
CA ARG A 647 14.34 -5.66 -30.00
C ARG A 647 12.83 -5.75 -30.24
N CYS A 648 12.08 -4.94 -29.50
CA CYS A 648 10.64 -4.84 -29.64
C CYS A 648 10.26 -4.19 -30.97
N SER A 649 9.39 -4.86 -31.75
CA SER A 649 8.98 -4.40 -33.08
C SER A 649 7.64 -3.65 -33.09
N ILE A 650 6.86 -3.76 -32.00
CA ILE A 650 5.48 -3.26 -31.93
C ILE A 650 5.35 -1.86 -31.30
N LEU A 651 6.46 -1.20 -30.97
CA LEU A 651 6.47 0.11 -30.28
C LEU A 651 5.68 1.18 -31.03
N ARG A 652 5.81 1.23 -32.37
CA ARG A 652 5.10 2.21 -33.19
C ARG A 652 3.62 1.88 -33.31
N GLU A 653 3.29 0.60 -33.48
CA GLU A 653 1.91 0.12 -33.62
C GLU A 653 1.11 0.38 -32.34
N SER A 654 1.68 0.08 -31.16
CA SER A 654 1.04 0.30 -29.87
C SER A 654 0.82 1.79 -29.57
N ALA A 655 1.81 2.64 -29.85
CA ALA A 655 1.65 4.10 -29.71
C ALA A 655 0.59 4.67 -30.67
N GLN A 656 0.49 4.15 -31.90
CA GLN A 656 -0.55 4.53 -32.85
C GLN A 656 -1.94 4.09 -32.41
N ALA A 657 -2.08 2.91 -31.80
CA ALA A 657 -3.37 2.45 -31.27
C ALA A 657 -3.90 3.38 -30.16
N ILE A 658 -3.04 3.86 -29.27
CA ILE A 658 -3.38 4.86 -28.25
C ILE A 658 -3.82 6.18 -28.88
N GLU A 659 -3.06 6.67 -29.85
CA GLU A 659 -3.38 7.92 -30.54
C GLU A 659 -4.70 7.85 -31.30
N GLN A 660 -4.94 6.79 -32.06
CA GLN A 660 -6.19 6.56 -32.77
C GLN A 660 -7.38 6.48 -31.82
N ARG A 661 -7.20 5.85 -30.65
CA ARG A 661 -8.24 5.78 -29.62
C ARG A 661 -8.53 7.16 -29.03
N LEU A 662 -7.50 7.94 -28.71
CA LEU A 662 -7.69 9.29 -28.15
C LEU A 662 -8.37 10.23 -29.15
N MET A 663 -8.03 10.15 -30.43
CA MET A 663 -8.64 10.95 -31.50
C MET A 663 -10.13 10.65 -31.70
N LYS A 664 -10.61 9.51 -31.23
CA LYS A 664 -12.00 9.07 -31.39
C LYS A 664 -12.71 9.03 -30.03
N ILE A 665 -13.43 10.09 -29.71
CA ILE A 665 -14.33 10.10 -28.55
C ILE A 665 -15.53 9.19 -28.84
N ASP A 666 -15.57 8.02 -28.20
CA ASP A 666 -16.65 7.04 -28.41
C ASP A 666 -17.89 7.34 -27.56
N HIS A 667 -17.71 7.89 -26.37
CA HIS A 667 -18.79 8.24 -25.47
C HIS A 667 -18.56 9.60 -24.80
N ILE A 668 -19.63 10.39 -24.72
CA ILE A 668 -19.65 11.65 -23.98
C ILE A 668 -20.66 11.45 -22.85
N ALA A 669 -20.19 11.59 -21.60
CA ALA A 669 -21.05 11.51 -20.44
C ALA A 669 -22.07 12.67 -20.42
N ILE A 670 -23.14 12.47 -19.65
CA ILE A 670 -24.14 13.51 -19.39
C ILE A 670 -23.43 14.74 -18.81
N HIS A 671 -23.80 15.93 -19.26
CA HIS A 671 -23.21 17.15 -18.72
C HIS A 671 -23.74 17.39 -17.29
N PRO A 672 -22.89 17.93 -16.39
CA PRO A 672 -23.35 18.44 -15.11
C PRO A 672 -24.53 19.39 -15.31
N HIS A 673 -25.55 19.24 -14.47
CA HIS A 673 -26.78 20.01 -14.56
C HIS A 673 -27.26 20.39 -13.16
N LEU A 674 -28.13 21.38 -13.09
CA LEU A 674 -28.66 21.86 -11.82
C LEU A 674 -29.51 20.78 -11.15
N LEU A 675 -29.21 20.48 -9.89
CA LEU A 675 -29.95 19.54 -9.07
C LEU A 675 -31.09 20.26 -8.31
N ASP A 676 -32.06 19.49 -7.80
CA ASP A 676 -33.14 20.04 -6.96
C ASP A 676 -32.60 20.34 -5.55
N MET A 677 -31.95 21.50 -5.41
CA MET A 677 -31.27 21.95 -4.20
C MET A 677 -32.23 22.66 -3.25
N LYS A 678 -32.08 22.43 -1.94
CA LYS A 678 -32.80 23.21 -0.93
C LYS A 678 -32.25 24.63 -0.86
N PHE A 679 -33.14 25.62 -0.77
CA PHE A 679 -32.77 27.04 -0.70
C PHE A 679 -31.87 27.35 0.51
N GLY A 680 -30.71 27.97 0.25
CA GLY A 680 -29.87 28.59 1.28
C GLY A 680 -28.66 27.79 1.80
N GLN A 681 -28.44 26.56 1.34
CA GLN A 681 -27.24 25.75 1.67
C GLN A 681 -26.34 25.56 0.43
N GLY A 682 -25.02 25.51 0.62
CA GLY A 682 -24.06 25.44 -0.51
C GLY A 682 -23.71 26.81 -1.12
N LYS A 683 -23.84 27.91 -0.35
CA LYS A 683 -23.40 29.23 -0.82
C LYS A 683 -21.90 29.20 -1.08
N TYR A 684 -21.54 29.58 -2.30
CA TYR A 684 -20.17 29.77 -2.70
C TYR A 684 -19.53 30.90 -1.88
N GLU A 685 -18.41 30.60 -1.25
CA GLU A 685 -17.55 31.57 -0.58
C GLU A 685 -16.13 31.37 -1.08
N GLN A 686 -15.50 32.46 -1.52
CA GLN A 686 -14.16 32.39 -2.10
C GLN A 686 -13.17 31.89 -1.05
N GLY A 687 -12.40 30.85 -1.39
CA GLY A 687 -11.38 30.29 -0.51
C GLY A 687 -11.88 29.24 0.48
N PHE A 688 -13.19 28.96 0.53
CA PHE A 688 -13.77 27.96 1.43
C PHE A 688 -14.55 26.90 0.66
N PHE A 689 -14.21 25.62 0.86
CA PHE A 689 -14.94 24.51 0.30
C PHE A 689 -16.29 24.38 1.02
N PRO A 690 -17.42 24.47 0.28
CA PRO A 690 -18.75 24.56 0.88
C PRO A 690 -19.14 23.26 1.58
N LYS A 691 -20.00 23.38 2.61
CA LYS A 691 -20.66 22.22 3.21
C LYS A 691 -21.71 21.68 2.23
N LEU A 692 -21.43 20.50 1.68
CA LEU A 692 -22.23 19.88 0.62
C LEU A 692 -23.60 19.37 1.13
N GLN A 693 -24.62 19.45 0.29
CA GLN A 693 -25.97 18.95 0.59
C GLN A 693 -26.05 17.42 0.52
N ALA A 694 -26.06 16.78 1.69
CA ALA A 694 -26.01 15.32 1.79
C ALA A 694 -27.28 14.62 1.28
N ASP A 695 -28.44 15.24 1.38
CA ASP A 695 -29.70 14.72 0.87
C ASP A 695 -29.68 14.57 -0.66
N VAL A 696 -29.02 15.45 -1.37
CA VAL A 696 -28.91 15.35 -2.83
C VAL A 696 -27.83 14.38 -3.25
N LEU A 697 -26.65 14.45 -2.63
CA LEU A 697 -25.53 13.57 -2.98
C LEU A 697 -25.69 12.13 -2.52
N ASN A 698 -26.64 11.81 -1.62
CA ASN A 698 -26.97 10.43 -1.24
C ASN A 698 -28.14 9.84 -2.02
N THR A 699 -28.93 10.65 -2.72
CA THR A 699 -30.07 10.19 -3.50
C THR A 699 -29.60 9.82 -4.91
N GLY A 700 -29.09 8.59 -5.09
CA GLY A 700 -28.78 8.08 -6.42
C GLY A 700 -30.05 7.91 -7.28
N LEU A 701 -29.94 8.03 -8.60
CA LEU A 701 -31.07 7.87 -9.54
C LEU A 701 -31.88 6.59 -9.26
N ILE A 702 -33.10 6.74 -8.75
CA ILE A 702 -34.13 5.69 -8.67
C ILE A 702 -34.80 5.46 -10.05
N ASN A 703 -34.48 6.24 -11.08
CA ASN A 703 -35.17 6.14 -12.38
C ASN A 703 -34.28 6.53 -13.58
N SER A 704 -33.60 5.56 -14.20
CA SER A 704 -33.24 5.70 -15.62
C SER A 704 -33.27 4.37 -16.35
N LYS A 705 -34.36 4.16 -17.11
CA LYS A 705 -34.57 3.05 -18.07
C LYS A 705 -33.56 3.03 -19.24
N TRP A 706 -32.47 3.79 -19.16
CA TRP A 706 -31.55 4.03 -20.26
C TRP A 706 -30.38 3.03 -20.32
N PHE A 707 -30.04 2.36 -19.21
CA PHE A 707 -28.98 1.34 -19.17
C PHE A 707 -29.37 -0.04 -19.75
N HIS A 708 -30.64 -0.27 -20.12
CA HIS A 708 -31.08 -1.58 -20.61
C HIS A 708 -30.91 -1.83 -22.12
N ARG A 709 -30.46 -0.85 -22.92
CA ARG A 709 -30.39 -1.04 -24.38
C ARG A 709 -29.09 -1.64 -24.92
N THR A 710 -27.99 -1.64 -24.17
CA THR A 710 -26.70 -2.19 -24.63
C THR A 710 -26.34 -3.57 -24.04
N ALA A 711 -27.06 -4.04 -23.01
CA ALA A 711 -26.82 -5.36 -22.39
C ALA A 711 -27.65 -6.52 -23.00
N SER A 712 -28.56 -6.23 -23.93
CA SER A 712 -29.51 -7.23 -24.47
C SER A 712 -29.00 -8.01 -25.69
N ALA A 713 -27.85 -7.63 -26.27
CA ALA A 713 -27.22 -8.36 -27.37
C ALA A 713 -26.40 -9.58 -26.90
N GLN A 714 -25.91 -9.58 -25.65
CA GLN A 714 -25.10 -10.68 -25.11
C GLN A 714 -25.95 -11.83 -24.52
N ARG A 715 -27.20 -11.56 -24.13
CA ARG A 715 -28.08 -12.54 -23.43
C ARG A 715 -28.68 -13.65 -24.31
N ARG A 716 -28.54 -13.59 -25.64
CA ARG A 716 -29.23 -14.53 -26.54
C ARG A 716 -28.40 -15.74 -26.97
N LYS A 717 -27.12 -15.83 -26.60
CA LYS A 717 -26.25 -16.94 -27.02
C LYS A 717 -26.01 -18.03 -25.98
N ASP A 718 -26.29 -17.78 -24.69
CA ASP A 718 -25.93 -18.69 -23.60
C ASP A 718 -27.12 -19.47 -22.99
N HIS A 719 -28.36 -19.18 -23.41
CA HIS A 719 -29.54 -19.77 -22.77
C HIS A 719 -30.07 -21.07 -23.43
N ASN A 720 -29.51 -21.50 -24.56
CA ASN A 720 -30.06 -22.64 -25.33
C ASN A 720 -29.27 -23.96 -25.21
N THR A 721 -28.25 -24.06 -24.36
CA THR A 721 -27.40 -25.27 -24.26
C THR A 721 -27.41 -25.94 -22.88
N HIS A 722 -28.35 -25.60 -22.01
CA HIS A 722 -28.37 -26.11 -20.62
C HIS A 722 -29.67 -26.80 -20.18
N GLN A 723 -30.54 -27.21 -21.12
CA GLN A 723 -31.85 -27.76 -20.76
C GLN A 723 -32.15 -29.16 -21.33
N THR A 724 -31.14 -30.00 -21.60
CA THR A 724 -31.39 -31.35 -22.14
C THR A 724 -30.44 -32.45 -21.64
N GLU A 725 -29.93 -32.39 -20.41
CA GLU A 725 -29.08 -33.48 -19.87
C GLU A 725 -29.37 -33.91 -18.43
N HIS A 726 -30.42 -33.40 -17.77
CA HIS A 726 -30.60 -33.60 -16.32
C HIS A 726 -31.64 -34.64 -15.87
N LEU A 727 -31.98 -35.66 -16.67
CA LEU A 727 -33.07 -36.59 -16.27
C LEU A 727 -32.80 -38.11 -16.31
N ASN A 728 -31.60 -38.62 -16.58
CA ASN A 728 -31.42 -40.08 -16.71
C ASN A 728 -30.21 -40.74 -15.98
N ALA A 729 -29.55 -40.10 -15.01
CA ALA A 729 -28.30 -40.64 -14.45
C ALA A 729 -28.31 -41.05 -12.95
N ASP A 730 -29.46 -41.08 -12.28
CA ASP A 730 -29.49 -41.13 -10.80
C ASP A 730 -29.79 -42.51 -10.17
N ASN A 731 -29.89 -43.60 -10.95
CA ASN A 731 -30.17 -44.93 -10.39
C ASN A 731 -28.99 -45.93 -10.45
N ASP A 732 -27.98 -45.72 -11.29
CA ASP A 732 -26.86 -46.68 -11.45
C ASP A 732 -25.66 -46.41 -10.51
N LEU A 733 -25.56 -45.21 -9.90
CA LEU A 733 -24.47 -44.89 -8.97
C LEU A 733 -24.61 -45.58 -7.62
N LYS A 734 -25.83 -45.86 -7.16
CA LYS A 734 -26.07 -46.35 -5.80
C LYS A 734 -25.66 -47.82 -5.59
N GLU A 735 -25.58 -48.59 -6.67
CA GLU A 735 -25.24 -50.02 -6.62
C GLU A 735 -23.72 -50.27 -6.75
N LYS A 736 -22.98 -49.36 -7.41
CA LYS A 736 -21.50 -49.39 -7.47
C LYS A 736 -20.82 -49.04 -6.14
N TYR A 737 -21.35 -48.06 -5.40
CA TYR A 737 -20.77 -47.64 -4.13
C TYR A 737 -20.86 -48.71 -3.01
N MET A 738 -21.83 -49.62 -3.07
CA MET A 738 -21.94 -50.71 -2.09
C MET A 738 -21.01 -51.91 -2.36
N GLN A 739 -20.49 -52.05 -3.59
CA GLN A 739 -19.58 -53.14 -3.96
C GLN A 739 -18.09 -52.75 -3.77
N GLU A 740 -17.72 -51.48 -3.96
CA GLU A 740 -16.33 -51.01 -3.76
C GLU A 740 -15.92 -50.92 -2.27
N ALA A 741 -16.87 -50.69 -1.36
CA ALA A 741 -16.59 -50.71 0.09
C ALA A 741 -16.20 -52.11 0.63
N ARG A 742 -16.41 -53.18 -0.14
CA ARG A 742 -16.04 -54.57 0.24
C ARG A 742 -14.70 -55.04 -0.35
N SER A 743 -14.11 -54.32 -1.30
CA SER A 743 -12.87 -54.74 -2.00
C SER A 743 -11.58 -54.11 -1.45
N LEU A 744 -11.64 -52.96 -0.77
CA LEU A 744 -10.44 -52.28 -0.25
C LEU A 744 -9.83 -52.88 1.03
N GLY A 745 -10.49 -53.84 1.68
CA GLY A 745 -10.10 -54.37 2.99
C GLY A 745 -9.01 -55.45 3.02
N LYS A 746 -8.32 -55.77 1.91
CA LYS A 746 -7.44 -56.97 1.87
C LYS A 746 -6.01 -56.85 1.38
N ASN A 747 -5.51 -55.68 0.96
CA ASN A 747 -4.13 -55.57 0.45
C ASN A 747 -3.26 -54.56 1.18
N LEU A 748 -3.06 -54.75 2.49
CA LEU A 748 -1.81 -54.32 3.14
C LEU A 748 -1.59 -55.09 4.45
N ARG A 749 -1.02 -56.29 4.35
CA ARG A 749 -0.40 -56.98 5.50
C ARG A 749 1.05 -57.32 5.17
N LEU A 750 1.93 -56.81 6.02
CA LEU A 750 3.28 -57.27 6.37
C LEU A 750 4.26 -57.56 5.22
N ALA A 751 5.15 -56.59 4.95
CA ALA A 751 6.50 -56.88 4.48
C ALA A 751 7.48 -56.74 5.67
N LYS A 752 8.32 -57.76 5.89
CA LYS A 752 9.22 -57.90 7.04
C LYS A 752 10.31 -56.80 7.04
N LEU A 753 10.50 -56.20 8.22
CA LEU A 753 11.33 -55.01 8.50
C LEU A 753 12.80 -55.34 8.84
N ALA A 754 13.37 -56.46 8.37
CA ALA A 754 14.65 -56.95 8.88
C ALA A 754 15.89 -56.66 8.02
N ASP A 755 15.77 -56.30 6.73
CA ASP A 755 16.93 -56.24 5.81
C ASP A 755 17.07 -54.91 5.05
N LEU A 756 16.93 -53.76 5.74
CA LEU A 756 17.26 -52.45 5.14
C LEU A 756 18.65 -51.99 5.58
N SER A 757 19.50 -51.63 4.61
CA SER A 757 20.82 -51.04 4.84
C SER A 757 20.71 -49.76 5.70
N PRO A 758 21.63 -49.52 6.65
CA PRO A 758 21.67 -48.30 7.46
C PRO A 758 21.66 -47.01 6.63
N ALA A 759 22.18 -47.03 5.39
CA ALA A 759 22.16 -45.89 4.49
C ALA A 759 20.75 -45.55 3.96
N VAL A 760 19.93 -46.58 3.67
CA VAL A 760 18.56 -46.40 3.21
C VAL A 760 17.65 -45.92 4.35
N ILE A 761 17.90 -46.43 5.57
CA ILE A 761 17.22 -45.97 6.79
C ILE A 761 17.60 -44.52 7.11
N ALA A 762 18.86 -44.12 6.93
CA ALA A 762 19.29 -42.74 7.11
C ALA A 762 18.65 -41.81 6.06
N GLN A 763 18.57 -42.24 4.79
CA GLN A 763 17.98 -41.44 3.72
C GLN A 763 16.46 -41.25 3.88
N THR A 764 15.73 -42.26 4.33
CA THR A 764 14.28 -42.14 4.60
C THR A 764 14.01 -41.25 5.81
N ASN A 765 14.81 -41.37 6.88
CA ASN A 765 14.68 -40.49 8.04
C ASN A 765 15.06 -39.04 7.71
N TRP A 766 16.07 -38.81 6.87
CA TRP A 766 16.46 -37.48 6.42
C TRP A 766 15.35 -36.81 5.60
N LYS A 767 14.78 -37.50 4.60
CA LYS A 767 13.62 -37.00 3.83
C LYS A 767 12.40 -36.72 4.71
N PHE A 768 12.20 -37.52 5.75
CA PHE A 768 11.11 -37.30 6.72
C PHE A 768 11.34 -36.05 7.58
N VAL A 769 12.58 -35.83 8.06
CA VAL A 769 12.98 -34.61 8.80
C VAL A 769 12.84 -33.37 7.94
N GLU A 770 13.31 -33.41 6.70
CA GLU A 770 13.16 -32.33 5.72
C GLU A 770 11.68 -32.03 5.43
N GLY A 771 10.85 -33.08 5.29
CA GLY A 771 9.41 -32.96 5.12
C GLY A 771 8.72 -32.28 6.30
N LEU A 772 9.05 -32.66 7.54
CA LEU A 772 8.52 -32.02 8.75
C LEU A 772 8.92 -30.55 8.86
N LEU A 773 10.16 -30.22 8.48
CA LEU A 773 10.65 -28.85 8.50
C LEU A 773 9.97 -27.98 7.43
N LYS A 774 9.79 -28.50 6.21
CA LYS A 774 9.01 -27.85 5.15
C LYS A 774 7.56 -27.65 5.57
N GLU A 775 6.94 -28.64 6.19
CA GLU A 775 5.59 -28.53 6.73
C GLU A 775 5.49 -27.47 7.83
N CYS A 776 6.49 -27.38 8.71
CA CYS A 776 6.56 -26.30 9.70
C CYS A 776 6.65 -24.93 9.05
N ARG A 777 7.58 -24.75 8.11
CA ARG A 777 7.72 -23.49 7.37
C ARG A 777 6.40 -23.08 6.71
N MET A 778 5.74 -24.02 6.04
CA MET A 778 4.50 -23.74 5.31
C MET A 778 3.34 -23.41 6.25
N LYS A 779 3.17 -24.15 7.35
CA LYS A 779 2.12 -23.87 8.34
C LYS A 779 2.33 -22.55 9.06
N THR A 780 3.56 -22.27 9.49
CA THR A 780 3.91 -20.99 10.11
C THR A 780 3.71 -19.83 9.12
N LYS A 781 4.20 -19.95 7.88
CA LYS A 781 4.01 -18.93 6.84
C LYS A 781 2.52 -18.68 6.58
N ARG A 782 1.72 -19.74 6.48
CA ARG A 782 0.28 -19.64 6.26
C ARG A 782 -0.44 -18.98 7.43
N MET A 783 -0.12 -19.36 8.67
CA MET A 783 -0.65 -18.72 9.88
C MET A 783 -0.31 -17.23 9.92
N LEU A 784 0.92 -16.86 9.54
CA LEU A 784 1.37 -15.48 9.50
C LEU A 784 0.66 -14.68 8.40
N VAL A 785 0.63 -15.19 7.17
CA VAL A 785 0.02 -14.52 6.00
C VAL A 785 -1.49 -14.36 6.18
N GLU A 786 -2.20 -15.40 6.64
CA GLU A 786 -3.64 -15.32 6.86
C GLU A 786 -4.01 -14.36 8.00
N LYS A 787 -3.13 -14.18 8.99
CA LYS A 787 -3.39 -13.30 10.13
C LYS A 787 -2.97 -11.85 9.87
N MET A 788 -1.80 -11.64 9.29
CA MET A 788 -1.38 -10.32 8.81
C MET A 788 -2.31 -9.79 7.71
N GLY A 789 -2.76 -10.67 6.80
CA GLY A 789 -3.73 -10.31 5.77
C GLY A 789 -5.08 -9.92 6.37
N ARG A 790 -5.52 -10.58 7.44
CA ARG A 790 -6.74 -10.22 8.18
C ARG A 790 -6.57 -8.95 9.00
N GLU A 791 -5.48 -8.78 9.76
CA GLU A 791 -5.24 -7.56 10.56
C GLU A 791 -5.07 -6.31 9.68
N ALA A 792 -4.43 -6.44 8.52
CA ALA A 792 -4.35 -5.35 7.52
C ALA A 792 -5.70 -4.96 6.93
N VAL A 793 -6.68 -5.86 6.96
CA VAL A 793 -8.07 -5.62 6.51
C VAL A 793 -8.96 -5.14 7.68
N GLU A 794 -8.83 -5.76 8.86
CA GLU A 794 -9.66 -5.51 10.04
C GLU A 794 -9.37 -4.14 10.66
N LEU A 795 -8.18 -3.58 10.47
CA LEU A 795 -7.90 -2.18 10.82
C LEU A 795 -8.70 -1.16 9.99
N GLY A 796 -9.46 -1.63 8.99
CA GLY A 796 -10.47 -0.88 8.25
C GLY A 796 -11.92 -1.07 8.72
N HIS A 797 -12.15 -1.88 9.76
CA HIS A 797 -13.48 -2.18 10.29
C HIS A 797 -13.44 -2.12 11.82
N GLY A 798 -14.15 -1.17 12.43
CA GLY A 798 -14.37 -1.19 13.88
C GLY A 798 -14.95 -2.53 14.35
N GLU A 799 -14.29 -3.14 15.34
CA GLU A 799 -14.65 -4.37 16.07
C GLU A 799 -15.55 -5.37 15.31
N ALA A 800 -14.99 -6.04 14.30
CA ALA A 800 -15.63 -7.24 13.75
C ALA A 800 -15.26 -8.47 14.61
N ASN A 801 -16.20 -8.91 15.43
CA ASN A 801 -16.08 -10.17 16.16
C ASN A 801 -15.98 -11.39 15.20
N ILE A 802 -14.78 -11.97 15.13
CA ILE A 802 -14.47 -13.42 15.16
C ILE A 802 -14.85 -14.27 13.92
N THR A 803 -13.86 -14.55 13.05
CA THR A 803 -13.71 -15.86 12.37
C THR A 803 -12.73 -16.77 13.15
N GLY A 804 -12.98 -16.99 14.44
CA GLY A 804 -12.12 -17.81 15.31
C GLY A 804 -12.07 -19.30 14.95
N LEU A 805 -12.89 -19.77 13.99
CA LEU A 805 -12.93 -21.18 13.58
C LEU A 805 -11.72 -21.56 12.71
N GLU A 806 -11.29 -20.69 11.80
CA GLU A 806 -10.15 -20.96 10.91
C GLU A 806 -8.82 -20.86 11.67
N GLU A 807 -8.67 -19.83 12.52
CA GLU A 807 -7.51 -19.68 13.40
C GLU A 807 -7.35 -20.90 14.32
N ASN A 808 -8.43 -21.36 14.96
CA ASN A 808 -8.40 -22.56 15.79
C ASN A 808 -8.02 -23.82 15.00
N THR A 809 -8.41 -23.91 13.73
CA THR A 809 -8.06 -25.03 12.85
C THR A 809 -6.57 -25.01 12.52
N LEU A 810 -5.99 -23.84 12.23
CA LEU A 810 -4.56 -23.68 12.00
C LEU A 810 -3.73 -24.03 13.24
N ILE A 811 -4.14 -23.53 14.41
CA ILE A 811 -3.50 -23.78 15.70
C ILE A 811 -3.59 -25.27 16.08
N ALA A 812 -4.73 -25.92 15.85
CA ALA A 812 -4.86 -27.36 16.02
C ALA A 812 -3.88 -28.12 15.10
N SER A 813 -3.76 -27.67 13.85
CA SER A 813 -2.81 -28.25 12.89
C SER A 813 -1.34 -28.06 13.30
N LEU A 814 -1.01 -26.95 13.96
CA LEU A 814 0.31 -26.68 14.53
C LEU A 814 0.58 -27.62 15.71
N CYS A 815 -0.40 -27.79 16.60
CA CYS A 815 -0.29 -28.73 17.72
C CYS A 815 -0.03 -30.16 17.23
N ASP A 816 -0.69 -30.60 16.17
CA ASP A 816 -0.50 -31.94 15.59
C ASP A 816 0.86 -32.09 14.89
N LEU A 817 1.41 -30.99 14.34
CA LEU A 817 2.76 -30.97 13.81
C LEU A 817 3.80 -31.08 14.94
N LEU A 818 3.64 -30.31 16.02
CA LEU A 818 4.51 -30.39 17.21
C LEU A 818 4.51 -31.81 17.79
N GLU A 819 3.35 -32.44 17.88
CA GLU A 819 3.22 -33.80 18.40
C GLU A 819 3.96 -34.84 17.52
N ARG A 820 3.93 -34.66 16.18
CA ARG A 820 4.69 -35.51 15.24
C ARG A 820 6.19 -35.30 15.34
N ILE A 821 6.64 -34.05 15.48
CA ILE A 821 8.06 -33.72 15.66
C ILE A 821 8.59 -34.36 16.95
N TRP A 822 7.85 -34.22 18.07
CA TRP A 822 8.21 -34.82 19.35
C TRP A 822 8.04 -36.34 19.40
N SER A 823 7.28 -36.93 18.49
CA SER A 823 7.18 -38.39 18.37
C SER A 823 8.30 -39.00 17.51
N HIS A 824 8.97 -38.20 16.68
CA HIS A 824 9.98 -38.70 15.74
C HIS A 824 11.25 -39.17 16.46
N GLY A 825 11.59 -40.45 16.29
CA GLY A 825 12.81 -41.04 16.85
C GLY A 825 12.78 -41.26 18.36
N LEU A 826 11.62 -41.22 19.01
CA LEU A 826 11.47 -41.55 20.43
C LEU A 826 11.81 -43.03 20.68
N GLN A 827 12.64 -43.32 21.70
CA GLN A 827 13.10 -44.69 21.98
C GLN A 827 12.02 -45.60 22.56
N VAL A 828 11.18 -45.05 23.45
CA VAL A 828 10.05 -45.73 24.10
C VAL A 828 8.89 -44.75 24.12
N LYS A 829 7.72 -45.14 23.60
CA LYS A 829 6.51 -44.30 23.69
C LYS A 829 6.11 -44.14 25.15
N GLN A 830 6.04 -42.91 25.63
CA GLN A 830 5.64 -42.57 26.99
C GLN A 830 4.42 -41.65 26.92
N GLY A 831 3.37 -42.00 27.66
CA GLY A 831 2.11 -41.25 27.67
C GLY A 831 1.35 -41.24 26.33
N LYS A 832 0.29 -40.43 26.27
CA LYS A 832 -0.49 -40.18 25.03
C LYS A 832 0.02 -38.97 24.24
N SER A 833 0.83 -38.09 24.84
CA SER A 833 1.56 -37.00 24.18
C SER A 833 3.05 -37.09 24.51
N ALA A 834 3.88 -37.16 23.47
CA ALA A 834 5.33 -37.12 23.53
C ALA A 834 5.83 -35.73 23.96
N LEU A 835 5.16 -34.66 23.54
CA LEU A 835 5.47 -33.29 23.95
C LEU A 835 5.26 -33.10 25.46
N TRP A 836 4.08 -33.46 25.96
CA TRP A 836 3.76 -33.35 27.39
C TRP A 836 4.64 -34.23 28.26
N SER A 837 4.96 -35.44 27.79
CA SER A 837 5.85 -36.34 28.53
C SER A 837 7.26 -35.76 28.67
N LEU A 838 7.78 -35.08 27.65
CA LEU A 838 9.08 -34.41 27.74
C LEU A 838 9.06 -33.25 28.74
N LEU A 839 7.98 -32.46 28.75
CA LEU A 839 7.78 -31.38 29.71
C LEU A 839 7.78 -31.91 31.16
N LEU A 840 7.08 -33.02 31.44
CA LEU A 840 7.08 -33.66 32.76
C LEU A 840 8.47 -34.16 33.19
N HIS A 841 9.26 -34.73 32.27
CA HIS A 841 10.66 -35.12 32.57
C HIS A 841 11.56 -33.92 32.83
N TYR A 842 11.30 -32.79 32.18
CA TYR A 842 11.99 -31.53 32.45
C TYR A 842 11.64 -31.04 33.85
N GLN A 843 10.36 -30.95 34.20
CA GLN A 843 9.87 -30.52 35.51
C GLN A 843 10.41 -31.40 36.65
N ALA A 844 10.25 -32.73 36.58
CA ALA A 844 10.69 -33.66 37.62
C ALA A 844 12.22 -33.69 37.83
N ARG A 845 12.99 -33.10 36.90
CA ARG A 845 14.44 -32.95 37.01
C ARG A 845 14.84 -31.60 37.58
N GLU A 846 14.10 -30.54 37.26
CA GLU A 846 14.28 -29.23 37.89
C GLU A 846 13.99 -29.30 39.39
N GLU A 847 12.90 -29.97 39.77
CA GLU A 847 12.55 -30.20 41.18
C GLU A 847 13.70 -30.94 41.92
N LYS A 848 14.35 -31.92 41.28
CA LYS A 848 15.52 -32.61 41.85
C LYS A 848 16.78 -31.75 41.95
N LEU A 849 16.95 -30.77 41.06
CA LEU A 849 18.07 -29.83 41.08
C LEU A 849 17.87 -28.77 42.17
N GLU A 850 16.63 -28.32 42.39
CA GLU A 850 16.24 -27.42 43.48
C GLU A 850 16.38 -28.11 44.85
N GLU A 851 15.97 -29.38 44.98
CA GLU A 851 16.19 -30.18 46.19
C GLU A 851 17.68 -30.33 46.52
N GLN A 852 18.53 -30.59 45.51
CA GLN A 852 19.98 -30.68 45.69
C GLN A 852 20.63 -29.33 46.07
N HIS A 853 20.12 -28.23 45.53
CA HIS A 853 20.58 -26.88 45.92
C HIS A 853 20.19 -26.57 47.37
N THR A 854 18.99 -26.96 47.79
CA THR A 854 18.46 -26.71 49.15
C THR A 854 19.19 -27.55 50.20
N GLU A 855 19.57 -28.80 49.88
CA GLU A 855 20.41 -29.64 50.74
C GLU A 855 21.87 -29.14 50.86
N SER A 856 22.42 -28.54 49.81
CA SER A 856 23.78 -27.98 49.83
C SER A 856 23.92 -26.73 50.72
N SER A 857 22.82 -25.98 50.91
CA SER A 857 22.78 -24.77 51.74
C SER A 857 22.66 -25.00 53.26
N LEU A 858 22.43 -26.23 53.72
CA LEU A 858 22.24 -26.53 55.16
C LEU A 858 23.53 -26.93 55.91
N SER A 859 24.71 -26.73 55.32
CA SER A 859 25.99 -27.03 55.98
C SER A 859 27.01 -25.89 55.93
N ARG A 860 26.74 -24.78 56.64
CA ARG A 860 27.77 -23.96 57.33
C ARG A 860 27.17 -22.93 58.30
N VAL A 861 27.64 -23.05 59.54
CA VAL A 861 27.56 -22.28 60.80
C VAL A 861 27.27 -20.75 60.71
N PRO A 862 26.67 -20.12 61.75
CA PRO A 862 25.98 -18.83 61.67
C PRO A 862 26.85 -17.64 62.08
N GLU A 863 26.71 -16.50 61.39
CA GLU A 863 27.11 -15.19 61.92
C GLU A 863 26.01 -14.13 61.71
N ARG A 864 25.75 -13.41 62.79
CA ARG A 864 24.80 -12.30 62.91
C ARG A 864 25.19 -11.12 62.01
N LYS A 865 24.21 -10.51 61.33
CA LYS A 865 23.92 -9.05 61.42
C LYS A 865 22.66 -8.63 60.63
N LYS A 866 21.66 -8.22 61.44
CA LYS A 866 20.62 -7.17 61.32
C LYS A 866 19.63 -7.12 60.13
N PRO A 867 18.39 -6.63 60.40
CA PRO A 867 17.27 -6.68 59.47
C PRO A 867 17.09 -5.34 58.76
N ASP A 868 17.05 -5.33 57.43
CA ASP A 868 16.40 -4.26 56.69
C ASP A 868 15.33 -4.86 55.79
N CYS A 869 14.09 -4.61 56.20
CA CYS A 869 12.89 -4.86 55.44
C CYS A 869 12.89 -3.91 54.24
N SER A 870 13.21 -4.43 53.06
CA SER A 870 12.79 -3.83 51.80
C SER A 870 12.02 -4.89 51.04
N ILE A 871 10.71 -4.65 50.95
CA ILE A 871 9.80 -5.38 50.09
C ILE A 871 10.24 -5.06 48.65
N SER A 872 11.20 -5.83 48.13
CA SER A 872 11.38 -5.93 46.69
C SER A 872 10.20 -6.74 46.18
N MET A 873 9.28 -6.06 45.51
CA MET A 873 8.31 -6.71 44.64
C MET A 873 9.11 -7.55 43.64
N PRO A 874 8.93 -8.88 43.58
CA PRO A 874 9.63 -9.68 42.60
C PRO A 874 9.10 -9.27 41.22
N SER A 875 10.02 -8.86 40.35
CA SER A 875 9.78 -8.84 38.90
C SER A 875 9.06 -10.13 38.51
N LEU A 876 7.90 -10.03 37.86
CA LEU A 876 7.17 -11.17 37.29
C LEU A 876 8.07 -11.90 36.29
N CYS A 877 8.83 -12.87 36.79
CA CYS A 877 9.72 -13.71 36.00
C CYS A 877 8.86 -14.82 35.39
N VAL A 878 8.39 -14.63 34.16
CA VAL A 878 7.57 -15.60 33.43
C VAL A 878 8.41 -16.85 33.17
N SER A 879 8.14 -17.93 33.91
CA SER A 879 8.91 -19.18 33.86
C SER A 879 8.12 -20.30 33.19
N LEU A 880 8.77 -21.08 32.31
CA LEU A 880 8.22 -22.28 31.68
C LEU A 880 7.54 -23.23 32.68
N LEU A 881 8.07 -23.32 33.91
CA LEU A 881 7.51 -24.15 34.98
C LEU A 881 6.20 -23.58 35.55
N GLN A 882 6.07 -22.25 35.65
CA GLN A 882 4.83 -21.60 36.11
C GLN A 882 3.68 -21.84 35.13
N ASP A 883 3.94 -21.73 33.82
CA ASP A 883 2.93 -22.00 32.78
C ASP A 883 2.53 -23.48 32.75
N MET A 884 3.47 -24.39 33.02
CA MET A 884 3.15 -25.81 33.19
C MET A 884 2.27 -26.07 34.43
N SER A 885 2.63 -25.49 35.59
CA SER A 885 1.84 -25.62 36.82
C SER A 885 0.45 -25.02 36.69
N HIS A 886 0.31 -23.91 35.96
CA HIS A 886 -0.98 -23.29 35.67
C HIS A 886 -1.90 -24.24 34.87
N ILE A 887 -1.38 -24.95 33.87
CA ILE A 887 -2.19 -25.90 33.08
C ILE A 887 -2.49 -27.18 33.86
N GLN A 888 -1.59 -27.58 34.76
CA GLN A 888 -1.84 -28.70 35.66
C GLN A 888 -2.93 -28.42 36.70
N SER A 889 -3.12 -27.16 37.11
CA SER A 889 -4.18 -26.77 38.06
C SER A 889 -5.56 -26.63 37.41
N MET A 890 -5.65 -26.54 36.07
CA MET A 890 -6.92 -26.50 35.35
C MET A 890 -7.65 -27.84 35.39
N SER A 891 -8.77 -27.88 36.11
CA SER A 891 -9.58 -29.09 36.29
C SER A 891 -10.34 -29.56 35.02
N GLU A 892 -10.44 -28.70 34.02
CA GLU A 892 -11.16 -28.95 32.76
C GLU A 892 -10.39 -29.88 31.81
N ILE A 893 -9.05 -29.90 31.89
CA ILE A 893 -8.18 -30.60 30.95
C ILE A 893 -7.70 -31.93 31.55
N LYS A 894 -8.39 -33.01 31.19
CA LYS A 894 -8.15 -34.35 31.75
C LYS A 894 -7.17 -35.23 30.97
N THR A 895 -6.74 -34.82 29.77
CA THR A 895 -5.88 -35.64 28.90
C THR A 895 -4.51 -35.00 28.70
N ASP A 896 -3.45 -35.82 28.60
CA ASP A 896 -2.08 -35.35 28.33
C ASP A 896 -1.99 -34.59 27.00
N VAL A 897 -2.72 -35.05 25.98
CA VAL A 897 -2.81 -34.37 24.66
C VAL A 897 -3.52 -33.02 24.80
N GLY A 898 -4.58 -32.95 25.61
CA GLY A 898 -5.26 -31.70 25.93
C GLY A 898 -4.34 -30.72 26.66
N ARG A 899 -3.55 -31.19 27.63
CA ARG A 899 -2.59 -30.38 28.38
C ARG A 899 -1.47 -29.84 27.50
N ALA A 900 -0.94 -30.67 26.58
CA ALA A 900 0.02 -30.23 25.57
C ALA A 900 -0.55 -29.12 24.68
N ARG A 901 -1.77 -29.31 24.15
CA ARG A 901 -2.43 -28.32 23.28
C ARG A 901 -2.74 -27.02 24.00
N ALA A 902 -3.16 -27.08 25.27
CA ALA A 902 -3.38 -25.90 26.10
C ALA A 902 -2.06 -25.15 26.38
N TRP A 903 -0.97 -25.86 26.60
CA TRP A 903 0.35 -25.26 26.83
C TRP A 903 0.90 -24.55 25.61
N VAL A 904 0.72 -25.14 24.42
CA VAL A 904 1.07 -24.49 23.16
C VAL A 904 0.25 -23.22 22.96
N ARG A 905 -1.07 -23.26 23.20
CA ARG A 905 -1.94 -22.08 23.10
C ARG A 905 -1.55 -20.97 24.06
N LEU A 906 -1.33 -21.29 25.34
CA LEU A 906 -0.88 -20.31 26.34
C LEU A 906 0.47 -19.68 25.95
N SER A 907 1.39 -20.50 25.45
CA SER A 907 2.71 -20.03 25.04
C SER A 907 2.66 -19.19 23.75
N LEU A 908 1.70 -19.43 22.85
CA LEU A 908 1.47 -18.59 21.67
C LEU A 908 0.88 -17.25 22.05
N GLU A 909 -0.13 -17.23 22.92
CA GLU A 909 -0.76 -16.01 23.41
C GLU A 909 0.23 -15.11 24.17
N LYS A 910 1.13 -15.72 24.95
CA LYS A 910 2.21 -15.01 25.64
C LYS A 910 3.41 -14.65 24.75
N LYS A 911 3.43 -15.07 23.48
CA LYS A 911 4.59 -14.92 22.56
C LYS A 911 5.88 -15.58 23.07
N LEU A 912 5.77 -16.68 23.82
CA LEU A 912 6.89 -17.39 24.46
C LEU A 912 7.14 -18.79 23.90
N LEU A 913 6.36 -19.28 22.93
CA LEU A 913 6.46 -20.67 22.43
C LEU A 913 7.87 -21.05 21.98
N SER A 914 8.51 -20.23 21.14
CA SER A 914 9.88 -20.47 20.67
C SER A 914 10.89 -20.47 21.83
N GLN A 915 10.78 -19.51 22.75
CA GLN A 915 11.66 -19.39 23.92
C GLN A 915 11.52 -20.60 24.87
N HIS A 916 10.28 -21.02 25.15
CA HIS A 916 9.99 -22.18 25.97
C HIS A 916 10.54 -23.48 25.36
N LEU A 917 10.34 -23.68 24.06
CA LEU A 917 10.87 -24.84 23.36
C LEU A 917 12.40 -24.81 23.29
N LYS A 918 13.02 -23.64 23.12
CA LYS A 918 14.48 -23.46 23.17
C LYS A 918 15.02 -23.81 24.55
N GLN A 919 14.37 -23.38 25.63
CA GLN A 919 14.73 -23.73 27.00
C GLN A 919 14.61 -25.25 27.23
N LEU A 920 13.52 -25.87 26.78
CA LEU A 920 13.29 -27.31 26.87
C LEU A 920 14.39 -28.12 26.14
N LEU A 921 14.80 -27.65 24.96
CA LEU A 921 15.76 -28.33 24.08
C LEU A 921 17.23 -27.94 24.35
N SER A 922 17.50 -26.95 25.20
CA SER A 922 18.86 -26.58 25.62
C SER A 922 19.59 -27.73 26.33
N ARG A 923 18.83 -28.65 26.94
CA ARG A 923 19.36 -29.74 27.77
C ARG A 923 19.62 -31.01 26.99
N GLN A 924 20.77 -31.02 26.31
CA GLN A 924 21.25 -32.12 25.47
C GLN A 924 21.24 -33.51 26.14
N ALA A 925 21.48 -33.59 27.45
CA ALA A 925 21.48 -34.86 28.18
C ALA A 925 20.10 -35.56 28.23
N LEU A 926 19.01 -34.79 28.30
CA LEU A 926 17.65 -35.32 28.35
C LEU A 926 17.24 -35.85 26.96
N THR A 927 17.50 -35.07 25.92
CA THR A 927 17.18 -35.44 24.53
C THR A 927 17.98 -36.66 24.08
N LYS A 928 19.27 -36.78 24.47
CA LYS A 928 20.10 -37.96 24.19
C LYS A 928 19.58 -39.25 24.85
N LYS A 929 18.95 -39.15 26.03
CA LYS A 929 18.38 -40.28 26.77
C LYS A 929 17.07 -40.78 26.15
N LEU A 930 16.21 -39.87 25.69
CA LEU A 930 14.86 -40.20 25.22
C LEU A 930 14.78 -40.48 23.71
N TYR A 931 15.69 -39.92 22.91
CA TYR A 931 15.61 -39.96 21.44
C TYR A 931 16.79 -40.69 20.78
N LYS A 932 16.51 -41.40 19.69
CA LYS A 932 17.49 -42.05 18.81
C LYS A 932 18.31 -41.00 18.05
N ARG A 933 19.51 -41.37 17.59
CA ARG A 933 20.48 -40.41 16.99
C ARG A 933 19.95 -39.65 15.75
N TYR A 934 19.03 -40.24 15.00
CA TYR A 934 18.43 -39.65 13.79
C TYR A 934 17.14 -38.84 14.07
N ALA A 935 16.75 -38.67 15.34
CA ALA A 935 15.55 -37.93 15.70
C ALA A 935 15.68 -36.45 15.35
N PHE A 936 14.56 -35.85 14.95
CA PHE A 936 14.49 -34.43 14.55
C PHE A 936 15.06 -33.52 15.65
N LEU A 937 14.67 -33.76 16.90
CA LEU A 937 15.10 -32.98 18.06
C LEU A 937 16.59 -33.09 18.41
N ARG A 938 17.35 -33.96 17.72
CA ARG A 938 18.79 -34.17 17.93
C ARG A 938 19.66 -33.64 16.77
N CYS A 939 19.04 -33.16 15.69
CA CYS A 939 19.75 -32.48 14.62
C CYS A 939 19.75 -30.99 14.92
N GLU A 940 20.93 -30.37 15.15
CA GLU A 940 20.99 -28.98 15.63
C GLU A 940 20.58 -27.97 14.55
N GLU A 941 20.96 -28.17 13.28
CA GLU A 941 20.63 -27.26 12.17
C GLU A 941 19.11 -27.16 11.95
N GLU A 942 18.42 -28.30 11.84
CA GLU A 942 16.98 -28.36 11.61
C GLU A 942 16.19 -27.92 12.84
N LYS A 943 16.72 -28.15 14.05
CA LYS A 943 16.15 -27.66 15.31
C LYS A 943 16.23 -26.14 15.39
N GLU A 944 17.35 -25.52 15.01
CA GLU A 944 17.49 -24.06 15.00
C GLU A 944 16.56 -23.42 13.97
N GLN A 945 16.51 -23.97 12.75
CA GLN A 945 15.58 -23.50 11.70
C GLN A 945 14.11 -23.64 12.14
N PHE A 946 13.76 -24.73 12.81
CA PHE A 946 12.43 -24.94 13.37
C PHE A 946 12.06 -23.93 14.45
N LEU A 947 12.95 -23.67 15.41
CA LEU A 947 12.74 -22.66 16.46
C LEU A 947 12.62 -21.25 15.88
N PHE A 948 13.37 -20.96 14.80
CA PHE A 948 13.27 -19.71 14.06
C PHE A 948 11.89 -19.55 13.40
N TYR A 949 11.35 -20.58 12.76
CA TYR A 949 9.99 -20.53 12.22
C TYR A 949 8.96 -20.28 13.34
N LEU A 950 9.06 -20.95 14.49
CA LEU A 950 8.12 -20.68 15.59
C LEU A 950 8.28 -19.27 16.19
N LEU A 951 9.48 -18.70 16.17
CA LEU A 951 9.72 -17.33 16.64
C LEU A 951 8.97 -16.31 15.78
N SER A 952 8.84 -16.54 14.47
CA SER A 952 8.10 -15.64 13.57
C SER A 952 6.62 -15.51 13.93
N LEU A 953 6.03 -16.47 14.66
CA LEU A 953 4.66 -16.36 15.15
C LEU A 953 4.49 -15.28 16.23
N ASN A 954 5.57 -14.78 16.83
CA ASN A 954 5.49 -13.69 17.81
C ASN A 954 5.13 -12.34 17.18
N ALA A 955 5.23 -12.22 15.84
CA ALA A 955 4.89 -10.99 15.12
C ALA A 955 3.39 -10.68 15.11
N VAL A 956 2.54 -11.58 15.61
CA VAL A 956 1.07 -11.47 15.52
C VAL A 956 0.41 -11.90 16.83
N ASP A 957 -0.74 -11.32 17.20
CA ASP A 957 -1.38 -11.50 18.53
C ASP A 957 -2.40 -12.64 18.57
N TYR A 958 -2.08 -13.78 19.20
CA TYR A 958 -2.97 -14.95 19.27
C TYR A 958 -3.78 -15.03 20.58
N PHE A 959 -5.07 -14.71 20.55
CA PHE A 959 -5.99 -14.88 21.70
C PHE A 959 -6.52 -16.32 21.86
N CYS A 960 -5.67 -17.31 21.59
CA CYS A 960 -6.08 -18.70 21.38
C CYS A 960 -6.25 -19.52 22.67
N PHE A 961 -5.71 -19.06 23.79
CA PHE A 961 -5.90 -19.69 25.09
C PHE A 961 -7.11 -19.09 25.80
N THR A 962 -7.20 -17.76 25.86
CA THR A 962 -8.32 -17.03 26.48
C THR A 962 -9.66 -17.23 25.78
N SER A 963 -9.68 -17.42 24.46
CA SER A 963 -10.90 -17.75 23.70
C SER A 963 -11.39 -19.19 23.88
N VAL A 964 -10.51 -20.14 24.21
CA VAL A 964 -10.82 -21.58 24.28
C VAL A 964 -11.03 -22.05 25.72
N PHE A 965 -10.30 -21.48 26.66
CA PHE A 965 -10.37 -21.81 28.08
C PHE A 965 -10.79 -20.56 28.86
N THR A 966 -12.04 -20.14 28.68
CA THR A 966 -12.64 -19.13 29.55
C THR A 966 -12.91 -19.76 30.92
N THR A 967 -12.11 -19.45 31.94
CA THR A 967 -12.56 -19.61 33.33
C THR A 967 -12.07 -18.49 34.26
N ILE A 968 -13.07 -17.72 34.69
CA ILE A 968 -13.18 -16.75 35.82
C ILE A 968 -12.71 -15.33 35.52
#